data_AF-A0AA46TFQ6-F1
#
_entry.id   AF-A0AA46TFQ6-F1
#
_cell.length_a   1.000
_cell.length_b   1.000
_cell.length_c   1.000
_cell.angle_alpha   90.00
_cell.angle_beta   90.00
_cell.angle_gamma   90.00
#
_symmetry.space_group_name_H-M   'P 1'
#
loop_
_entity.id
_entity.type
_entity.pdbx_description
1 polymer ?
#
loop_
_entity_poly.entity_id
_entity_poly.type
_entity_poly.pdbx_seq_one_letter_code
_entity_poly.pdbx_strand_id
1 'polypeptide(L)'
;MQRRISPRPSRRRSVGRRLGVTAAFVALVVAPLSYASANPPAPDDDLWSPVDARPLVSDDLTPRVEPTEYEAFTLDGDAMEAQLDAAPSARSGSGQIVSVPAPNGELVDFAIAESPVLQSRLAAKHPEIRTYAGRGVTDPSATIRLDLTPTGFHASVRGASNQGAWYVDPAYNKPVTGKASNLYLSYLGSDLPKPDDGFSETDVEGVAQRLAPAPRSRAAGEVEMRTYRLALVNDPSYARYFGTENVLAEKTTLINRVNHVYNDDLAIRLVLANGSDKLNLDTMAKATKPNGPCGSQRCFHPVDLETCGGGTLDRNGVVIGQLIGARNYDVGHIALGVSGGGVAGLGVVGGPGKAVGCTGLPTPEGDYYAVDYVAHEMGHQFGGNHTFDGANGACSGGNRNPGTSVEPGSGSSVMAYAGICGGDDLQPHSDPYFSQRSIQEATAYVSSKRRKLSEIQTVSLRDFDAADDAFKLRTSEGTTAKIKHGKGFTVAKVQAALTKKLGAKSVKVTGWGDGLVKFGDKGFSVVFQGSRAGKNQQELEVVPTGGDVSGLVGETQHGGPNGNHGAVSATGNDAPSVDAPADKRLPVQTPFTLEASGSDDQDALTYSWEQNDRGKASGVALFKPKKLAGPLFRIFGRYANVTPAGTLQYESPGQNHTSDDPTRTFPDIKQVLAGNTNAGSGKCAESKGRRKTACYSEWLPTADFVGRKGDRKLHFRVTARDHFAEGGGTAHDDVTLTVAPKAGPLFVTSFGEPGEAVRGTRTQPVGWLVNGTNRPALAPRVRITLSTDGGKTFDTVLAESTKNDGTANVTWPNVDTKNARIKVEAVGNYFFAVNGADFEISAVQ
;
A
#
# COMPACT_ATOMS: atom_id res chain seq x y z
N MET A 1 4.80 49.70 42.31
CA MET A 1 4.55 51.08 42.77
C MET A 1 5.54 52.02 42.07
N GLN A 2 5.00 53.08 41.47
CA GLN A 2 5.57 54.43 41.18
C GLN A 2 7.05 54.56 40.74
N ARG A 3 7.33 54.95 39.48
CA ARG A 3 7.34 56.33 38.89
C ARG A 3 8.59 57.14 39.29
N ARG A 4 9.47 57.43 38.30
CA ARG A 4 9.65 58.72 37.56
C ARG A 4 10.32 59.82 38.41
N ILE A 5 11.27 60.58 37.87
CA ILE A 5 11.14 61.95 37.28
C ILE A 5 12.57 62.33 36.75
N SER A 6 12.82 62.66 35.46
CA SER A 6 12.71 63.96 34.72
C SER A 6 13.64 65.10 35.24
N PRO A 7 13.95 66.22 34.53
CA PRO A 7 13.51 66.71 33.18
C PRO A 7 14.53 67.50 32.28
N ARG A 8 14.27 67.52 30.94
CA ARG A 8 14.07 68.63 29.95
C ARG A 8 14.74 70.04 30.06
N PRO A 9 14.93 70.80 28.93
CA PRO A 9 13.85 71.46 28.11
C PRO A 9 14.04 71.48 26.56
N SER A 10 13.00 71.30 25.70
CA SER A 10 12.06 72.25 25.02
C SER A 10 12.69 73.07 23.85
N ARG A 11 12.19 73.19 22.59
CA ARG A 11 10.83 73.39 22.01
C ARG A 11 10.77 73.18 20.45
N ARG A 12 9.62 72.62 19.95
CA ARG A 12 8.71 72.98 18.79
C ARG A 12 9.31 73.26 17.37
N ARG A 13 8.73 72.91 16.20
CA ARG A 13 7.35 72.54 15.72
C ARG A 13 7.40 71.90 14.30
N SER A 14 6.36 71.11 13.97
CA SER A 14 5.85 70.47 12.71
C SER A 14 5.87 71.29 11.40
N VAL A 15 5.72 70.82 10.13
CA VAL A 15 5.43 69.53 9.43
C VAL A 15 5.64 69.79 7.91
N GLY A 16 6.00 68.79 7.09
CA GLY A 16 5.57 68.76 5.68
C GLY A 16 6.48 68.08 4.63
N ARG A 17 5.93 67.03 4.01
CA ARG A 17 6.06 66.60 2.60
C ARG A 17 7.20 65.67 2.14
N ARG A 18 6.75 64.71 1.31
CA ARG A 18 7.43 63.64 0.57
C ARG A 18 8.59 64.11 -0.30
N LEU A 19 9.64 63.30 -0.42
CA LEU A 19 10.45 63.17 -1.62
C LEU A 19 11.05 61.76 -1.70
N GLY A 20 10.81 61.09 -2.83
CA GLY A 20 11.50 59.86 -3.18
C GLY A 20 12.92 60.17 -3.65
N VAL A 21 13.83 59.23 -3.40
CA VAL A 21 15.15 59.19 -4.05
C VAL A 21 15.46 57.74 -4.40
N THR A 22 15.66 57.56 -5.70
CA THR A 22 16.21 56.43 -6.44
C THR A 22 17.51 55.89 -5.81
N ALA A 23 17.54 54.59 -5.51
CA ALA A 23 18.78 53.89 -5.19
C ALA A 23 19.33 53.21 -6.45
N ALA A 24 20.56 53.57 -6.79
CA ALA A 24 21.30 53.03 -7.93
C ALA A 24 21.62 51.54 -7.72
N PHE A 25 21.34 50.72 -8.74
CA PHE A 25 21.79 49.34 -8.83
C PHE A 25 23.30 49.32 -9.11
N VAL A 26 24.07 48.78 -8.16
CA VAL A 26 25.44 48.31 -8.40
C VAL A 26 25.32 46.89 -8.96
N ALA A 27 25.62 46.71 -10.25
CA ALA A 27 25.71 45.40 -10.87
C ALA A 27 26.98 44.67 -10.38
N LEU A 28 26.81 43.83 -9.37
CA LEU A 28 27.77 42.77 -9.04
C LEU A 28 27.58 41.66 -10.08
N VAL A 29 28.53 41.55 -11.02
CA VAL A 29 28.65 40.39 -11.90
C VAL A 29 29.07 39.20 -11.04
N VAL A 30 28.08 38.47 -10.54
CA VAL A 30 28.27 37.10 -10.05
C VAL A 30 28.30 36.23 -11.29
N ALA A 31 29.49 35.76 -11.67
CA ALA A 31 29.60 34.71 -12.66
C ALA A 31 28.82 33.49 -12.12
N PRO A 32 27.88 32.90 -12.90
CA PRO A 32 27.26 31.66 -12.49
C PRO A 32 28.37 30.61 -12.40
N LEU A 33 28.60 30.07 -11.20
CA LEU A 33 29.23 28.76 -11.09
C LEU A 33 28.23 27.79 -11.71
N SER A 34 28.42 27.52 -13.00
CA SER A 34 27.81 26.39 -13.67
C SER A 34 28.29 25.14 -12.93
N TYR A 35 27.45 24.60 -12.05
CA TYR A 35 27.53 23.19 -11.74
C TYR A 35 27.23 22.46 -13.05
N ALA A 36 28.28 22.05 -13.76
CA ALA A 36 28.13 21.02 -14.76
C ALA A 36 27.66 19.79 -13.99
N SER A 37 26.38 19.42 -14.12
CA SER A 37 25.99 18.04 -13.84
C SER A 37 26.83 17.22 -14.81
N ALA A 38 27.77 16.44 -14.29
CA ALA A 38 28.33 15.37 -15.10
C ALA A 38 27.13 14.51 -15.49
N ASN A 39 26.82 14.43 -16.79
CA ASN A 39 25.88 13.42 -17.25
C ASN A 39 26.42 12.08 -16.74
N PRO A 40 25.60 11.24 -16.10
CA PRO A 40 26.02 9.89 -15.77
C PRO A 40 26.53 9.20 -17.04
N PRO A 41 27.54 8.31 -16.93
CA PRO A 41 27.98 7.53 -18.08
C PRO A 41 26.77 6.84 -18.72
N ALA A 42 26.74 6.81 -20.06
CA ALA A 42 25.72 6.06 -20.79
C ALA A 42 25.73 4.60 -20.30
N PRO A 43 24.56 3.93 -20.20
CA PRO A 43 24.50 2.52 -19.85
C PRO A 43 25.34 1.69 -20.83
N ASP A 44 25.91 0.59 -20.35
CA ASP A 44 26.57 -0.38 -21.22
C ASP A 44 25.46 -1.22 -21.86
N ASP A 45 25.15 -0.96 -23.14
CA ASP A 45 24.04 -1.61 -23.86
C ASP A 45 24.22 -3.13 -24.04
N ASP A 46 25.39 -3.68 -23.67
CA ASP A 46 25.75 -5.09 -23.79
C ASP A 46 25.35 -5.97 -22.58
N LEU A 47 24.64 -5.44 -21.58
CA LEU A 47 24.18 -6.23 -20.41
C LEU A 47 23.19 -7.35 -20.78
N TRP A 48 22.30 -7.07 -21.72
CA TRP A 48 21.20 -7.95 -22.10
C TRP A 48 21.41 -8.46 -23.52
N SER A 49 21.39 -9.77 -23.70
CA SER A 49 21.40 -10.39 -25.02
C SER A 49 20.07 -11.10 -25.29
N PRO A 50 19.33 -10.76 -26.36
CA PRO A 50 18.05 -11.42 -26.66
C PRO A 50 18.25 -12.89 -27.03
N VAL A 51 17.24 -13.71 -26.72
CA VAL A 51 17.19 -15.15 -26.96
C VAL A 51 15.86 -15.50 -27.62
N ASP A 52 15.89 -16.36 -28.64
CA ASP A 52 14.70 -16.69 -29.44
C ASP A 52 13.52 -17.30 -28.64
N ALA A 53 13.80 -18.01 -27.53
CA ALA A 53 12.78 -18.62 -26.68
C ALA A 53 13.37 -19.13 -25.35
N ARG A 54 12.49 -19.41 -24.38
CA ARG A 54 12.84 -20.22 -23.20
C ARG A 54 13.18 -21.65 -23.64
N PRO A 55 14.43 -22.13 -23.49
CA PRO A 55 14.79 -23.49 -23.84
C PRO A 55 14.03 -24.48 -22.94
N LEU A 56 13.65 -25.64 -23.49
CA LEU A 56 13.16 -26.75 -22.69
C LEU A 56 14.35 -27.35 -21.93
N VAL A 57 14.32 -27.31 -20.60
CA VAL A 57 15.38 -27.89 -19.76
C VAL A 57 14.80 -29.07 -18.97
N SER A 58 15.68 -29.93 -18.44
CA SER A 58 15.40 -31.22 -17.79
C SER A 58 14.35 -31.18 -16.66
N ASP A 59 13.84 -32.36 -16.28
CA ASP A 59 12.78 -32.58 -15.27
C ASP A 59 13.06 -31.99 -13.87
N ASP A 60 14.26 -31.45 -13.62
CA ASP A 60 14.70 -30.88 -12.34
C ASP A 60 14.55 -29.34 -12.24
N LEU A 61 14.20 -28.65 -13.33
CA LEU A 61 14.01 -27.20 -13.33
C LEU A 61 12.54 -26.83 -13.46
N THR A 62 12.01 -26.19 -12.41
CA THR A 62 10.65 -25.67 -12.41
C THR A 62 10.68 -24.22 -12.92
N PRO A 63 9.87 -23.89 -13.94
CA PRO A 63 9.65 -22.50 -14.33
C PRO A 63 9.28 -21.63 -13.14
N ARG A 64 9.92 -20.46 -13.01
CA ARG A 64 9.51 -19.44 -12.03
C ARG A 64 8.25 -18.72 -12.50
N VAL A 65 8.22 -18.43 -13.80
CA VAL A 65 7.14 -17.71 -14.47
C VAL A 65 6.81 -18.39 -15.81
N GLU A 66 5.53 -18.40 -16.21
CA GLU A 66 5.08 -19.06 -17.45
C GLU A 66 4.16 -18.18 -18.32
N PRO A 67 4.63 -17.01 -18.79
CA PRO A 67 3.82 -16.14 -19.64
C PRO A 67 3.51 -16.77 -21.01
N THR A 68 2.33 -16.45 -21.56
CA THR A 68 1.86 -16.85 -22.89
C THR A 68 2.55 -16.06 -24.00
N GLU A 69 2.99 -14.84 -23.71
CA GLU A 69 3.79 -13.97 -24.58
C GLU A 69 4.92 -13.38 -23.74
N TYR A 70 6.15 -13.40 -24.25
CA TYR A 70 7.33 -12.88 -23.56
C TYR A 70 8.48 -12.66 -24.54
N GLU A 71 9.42 -11.83 -24.14
CA GLU A 71 10.75 -11.71 -24.72
C GLU A 71 11.78 -12.32 -23.76
N ALA A 72 12.71 -13.11 -24.28
CA ALA A 72 13.71 -13.79 -23.45
C ALA A 72 15.09 -13.16 -23.62
N PHE A 73 15.82 -13.02 -22.52
CA PHE A 73 17.15 -12.42 -22.52
C PHE A 73 18.12 -13.21 -21.66
N THR A 74 19.40 -13.25 -22.04
CA THR A 74 20.48 -13.54 -21.10
C THR A 74 21.06 -12.26 -20.50
N LEU A 75 21.37 -12.29 -19.20
CA LEU A 75 22.01 -11.19 -18.47
C LEU A 75 23.49 -11.48 -18.18
N ASP A 76 24.37 -10.50 -18.38
CA ASP A 76 25.69 -10.49 -17.72
C ASP A 76 25.53 -10.03 -16.26
N GLY A 77 25.51 -11.01 -15.35
CA GLY A 77 25.28 -10.75 -13.93
C GLY A 77 26.39 -9.94 -13.26
N ASP A 78 27.65 -10.18 -13.63
CA ASP A 78 28.80 -9.49 -13.03
C ASP A 78 28.84 -8.02 -13.49
N ALA A 79 28.54 -7.77 -14.77
CA ALA A 79 28.44 -6.42 -15.30
C ALA A 79 27.23 -5.66 -14.72
N MET A 80 26.08 -6.33 -14.57
CA MET A 80 24.91 -5.76 -13.91
C MET A 80 25.19 -5.41 -12.45
N GLU A 81 25.85 -6.30 -11.69
CA GLU A 81 26.26 -6.04 -10.32
C GLU A 81 27.17 -4.79 -10.25
N ALA A 82 28.19 -4.70 -11.11
CA ALA A 82 29.09 -3.55 -11.16
C ALA A 82 28.35 -2.23 -11.48
N GLN A 83 27.37 -2.26 -12.37
CA GLN A 83 26.56 -1.08 -12.71
C GLN A 83 25.64 -0.69 -11.56
N LEU A 84 24.99 -1.64 -10.91
CA LEU A 84 24.14 -1.41 -9.74
C LEU A 84 24.96 -0.90 -8.54
N ASP A 85 26.18 -1.36 -8.36
CA ASP A 85 27.09 -0.91 -7.29
C ASP A 85 27.49 0.56 -7.40
N ALA A 86 27.44 1.13 -8.60
CA ALA A 86 27.65 2.56 -8.84
C ALA A 86 26.43 3.41 -8.47
N ALA A 87 25.28 2.79 -8.22
CA ALA A 87 24.08 3.51 -7.82
C ALA A 87 24.30 4.22 -6.49
N PRO A 88 24.07 5.54 -6.43
CA PRO A 88 24.29 6.25 -5.20
C PRO A 88 23.20 5.88 -4.18
N SER A 89 23.43 6.20 -2.92
CA SER A 89 22.33 6.29 -1.97
C SER A 89 21.28 7.26 -2.50
N ALA A 90 20.00 6.92 -2.36
CA ALA A 90 18.92 7.61 -3.07
C ALA A 90 18.74 9.11 -2.74
N ARG A 91 19.49 9.65 -1.78
CA ARG A 91 19.56 11.09 -1.42
C ARG A 91 20.37 12.00 -2.34
N SER A 92 20.99 11.49 -3.40
CA SER A 92 22.02 12.22 -4.15
C SER A 92 21.55 12.91 -5.44
N GLY A 93 20.28 12.78 -5.84
CA GLY A 93 19.67 13.57 -6.92
C GLY A 93 20.14 13.26 -8.36
N SER A 94 21.15 12.40 -8.56
CA SER A 94 21.51 11.86 -9.88
C SER A 94 21.57 10.34 -9.79
N GLY A 95 20.49 9.66 -10.19
CA GLY A 95 20.45 8.19 -10.20
C GLY A 95 21.47 7.62 -11.17
N GLN A 96 21.95 6.41 -10.88
CA GLN A 96 22.69 5.61 -11.86
C GLN A 96 21.71 5.16 -12.94
N ILE A 97 22.08 5.29 -14.21
CA ILE A 97 21.23 4.81 -15.30
C ILE A 97 21.43 3.29 -15.43
N VAL A 98 20.34 2.54 -15.50
CA VAL A 98 20.28 1.11 -15.81
C VAL A 98 19.20 0.88 -16.86
N SER A 99 19.52 0.06 -17.85
CA SER A 99 18.61 -0.32 -18.93
C SER A 99 17.99 -1.70 -18.62
N VAL A 100 16.68 -1.81 -18.79
CA VAL A 100 15.90 -3.02 -18.49
C VAL A 100 15.03 -3.37 -19.71
N PRO A 101 15.01 -4.64 -20.15
CA PRO A 101 14.24 -5.05 -21.32
C PRO A 101 12.74 -4.99 -21.05
N ALA A 102 12.02 -4.21 -21.85
CA ALA A 102 10.56 -4.18 -21.86
C ALA A 102 9.98 -5.35 -22.70
N PRO A 103 8.68 -5.66 -22.53
CA PRO A 103 8.06 -6.81 -23.18
C PRO A 103 7.93 -6.73 -24.71
N ASN A 104 8.23 -5.57 -25.29
CA ASN A 104 8.32 -5.37 -26.73
C ASN A 104 9.74 -5.58 -27.27
N GLY A 105 10.68 -5.98 -26.41
CA GLY A 105 12.08 -6.22 -26.73
C GLY A 105 12.98 -4.97 -26.66
N GLU A 106 12.42 -3.78 -26.43
CA GLU A 106 13.19 -2.55 -26.31
C GLU A 106 13.82 -2.42 -24.92
N LEU A 107 15.02 -1.86 -24.83
CA LEU A 107 15.63 -1.49 -23.55
C LEU A 107 15.09 -0.14 -23.08
N VAL A 108 14.60 -0.09 -21.83
CA VAL A 108 14.09 1.13 -21.20
C VAL A 108 15.05 1.58 -20.11
N ASP A 109 15.45 2.86 -20.15
CA ASP A 109 16.39 3.44 -19.20
C ASP A 109 15.69 3.96 -17.94
N PHE A 110 16.25 3.60 -16.79
CA PHE A 110 15.82 4.07 -15.49
C PHE A 110 16.98 4.72 -14.73
N ALA A 111 16.72 5.90 -14.15
CA ALA A 111 17.59 6.49 -13.15
C ALA A 111 17.26 5.88 -11.80
N ILE A 112 18.15 5.03 -11.29
CA ILE A 112 17.97 4.23 -10.07
C ILE A 112 18.89 4.70 -8.94
N ALA A 113 18.49 4.39 -7.72
CA ALA A 113 19.31 4.58 -6.55
C ALA A 113 19.04 3.49 -5.48
N GLU A 114 20.01 3.29 -4.59
CA GLU A 114 19.94 2.24 -3.57
C GLU A 114 18.78 2.53 -2.59
N SER A 115 17.87 1.56 -2.46
CA SER A 115 16.74 1.58 -1.53
C SER A 115 16.81 0.33 -0.65
N PRO A 116 17.65 0.34 0.40
CA PRO A 116 18.03 -0.88 1.12
C PRO A 116 16.85 -1.49 1.89
N VAL A 117 16.65 -2.80 1.73
CA VAL A 117 15.72 -3.62 2.53
C VAL A 117 16.44 -4.31 3.69
N LEU A 118 17.75 -4.49 3.63
CA LEU A 118 18.51 -5.05 4.75
C LEU A 118 19.00 -3.93 5.68
N GLN A 119 18.86 -4.10 6.99
CA GLN A 119 19.51 -3.20 7.94
C GLN A 119 21.04 -3.29 7.79
N SER A 120 21.76 -2.18 8.00
CA SER A 120 23.19 -2.04 7.64
C SER A 120 24.15 -3.16 8.07
N ARG A 121 23.98 -3.77 9.26
CA ARG A 121 24.87 -4.88 9.67
C ARG A 121 24.49 -6.22 9.04
N LEU A 122 23.22 -6.40 8.68
CA LEU A 122 22.76 -7.55 7.91
C LEU A 122 23.21 -7.40 6.45
N ALA A 123 23.03 -6.22 5.86
CA ALA A 123 23.54 -5.89 4.52
C ALA A 123 25.05 -6.14 4.41
N ALA A 124 25.84 -5.70 5.39
CA ALA A 124 27.28 -5.94 5.40
C ALA A 124 27.70 -7.42 5.50
N LYS A 125 26.81 -8.31 5.96
CA LYS A 125 27.04 -9.76 5.97
C LYS A 125 26.57 -10.45 4.68
N HIS A 126 25.65 -9.82 3.99
CA HIS A 126 25.02 -10.30 2.76
C HIS A 126 25.17 -9.26 1.65
N PRO A 127 26.41 -8.90 1.25
CA PRO A 127 26.64 -7.93 0.19
C PRO A 127 26.04 -8.37 -1.15
N GLU A 128 25.82 -9.69 -1.33
CA GLU A 128 25.19 -10.29 -2.50
C GLU A 128 23.67 -10.02 -2.63
N ILE A 129 23.06 -9.31 -1.68
CA ILE A 129 21.64 -8.95 -1.69
C ILE A 129 21.51 -7.42 -1.70
N ARG A 130 21.10 -6.86 -2.85
CA ARG A 130 20.92 -5.40 -3.02
C ARG A 130 19.58 -5.07 -3.66
N THR A 131 19.01 -3.92 -3.27
CA THR A 131 17.67 -3.49 -3.66
C THR A 131 17.68 -2.01 -4.05
N TYR A 132 16.97 -1.66 -5.11
CA TYR A 132 16.99 -0.33 -5.71
C TYR A 132 15.60 0.13 -6.12
N ALA A 133 15.44 1.44 -6.25
CA ALA A 133 14.23 2.09 -6.75
C ALA A 133 14.62 3.21 -7.71
N GLY A 134 13.77 3.53 -8.68
CA GLY A 134 14.06 4.56 -9.67
C GLY A 134 12.86 5.01 -10.48
N ARG A 135 13.14 5.87 -11.47
CA ARG A 135 12.16 6.37 -12.44
C ARG A 135 12.69 6.29 -13.86
N GLY A 136 11.77 6.19 -14.82
CA GLY A 136 12.09 6.19 -16.24
C GLY A 136 12.74 7.50 -16.65
N VAL A 137 13.78 7.42 -17.47
CA VAL A 137 14.50 8.60 -17.99
C VAL A 137 13.66 9.31 -19.06
N THR A 138 13.00 8.53 -19.93
CA THR A 138 12.15 9.05 -21.01
C THR A 138 10.71 9.29 -20.57
N ASP A 139 10.18 8.40 -19.73
CA ASP A 139 8.85 8.53 -19.11
C ASP A 139 9.02 8.66 -17.59
N PRO A 140 9.05 9.90 -17.05
CA PRO A 140 9.21 10.13 -15.61
C PRO A 140 8.02 9.65 -14.77
N SER A 141 6.87 9.32 -15.40
CA SER A 141 5.74 8.70 -14.70
C SER A 141 6.00 7.20 -14.44
N ALA A 142 6.95 6.60 -15.16
CA ALA A 142 7.33 5.22 -14.94
C ALA A 142 8.23 5.09 -13.72
N THR A 143 7.88 4.21 -12.79
CA THR A 143 8.67 3.88 -11.61
C THR A 143 9.17 2.44 -11.71
N ILE A 144 10.37 2.18 -11.20
CA ILE A 144 10.95 0.83 -11.15
C ILE A 144 11.32 0.47 -9.72
N ARG A 145 11.08 -0.81 -9.38
CA ARG A 145 11.72 -1.49 -8.25
C ARG A 145 12.51 -2.66 -8.80
N LEU A 146 13.75 -2.80 -8.33
CA LEU A 146 14.59 -3.91 -8.73
C LEU A 146 15.39 -4.46 -7.56
N ASP A 147 15.74 -5.73 -7.65
CA ASP A 147 16.68 -6.39 -6.74
C ASP A 147 17.60 -7.34 -7.48
N LEU A 148 18.82 -7.46 -6.95
CA LEU A 148 19.80 -8.46 -7.35
C LEU A 148 20.14 -9.26 -6.11
N THR A 149 19.84 -10.56 -6.18
CA THR A 149 20.03 -11.50 -5.08
C THR A 149 20.63 -12.82 -5.59
N PRO A 150 21.02 -13.75 -4.71
CA PRO A 150 21.44 -15.09 -5.14
C PRO A 150 20.40 -15.88 -5.94
N THR A 151 19.12 -15.47 -5.92
CA THR A 151 18.05 -16.09 -6.71
C THR A 151 17.79 -15.40 -8.05
N GLY A 152 18.55 -14.33 -8.37
CA GLY A 152 18.58 -13.66 -9.67
C GLY A 152 18.34 -12.15 -9.60
N PHE A 153 18.26 -11.54 -10.79
CA PHE A 153 17.79 -10.18 -11.00
C PHE A 153 16.26 -10.14 -11.16
N HIS A 154 15.62 -9.23 -10.46
CA HIS A 154 14.18 -9.01 -10.53
C HIS A 154 13.94 -7.54 -10.80
N ALA A 155 13.09 -7.22 -11.76
CA ALA A 155 12.65 -5.85 -11.99
C ALA A 155 11.14 -5.80 -12.21
N SER A 156 10.52 -4.77 -11.64
CA SER A 156 9.14 -4.42 -11.91
C SER A 156 9.02 -2.95 -12.26
N VAL A 157 8.29 -2.67 -13.34
CA VAL A 157 8.03 -1.33 -13.82
C VAL A 157 6.52 -1.05 -13.79
N ARG A 158 6.18 0.12 -13.25
CA ARG A 158 4.85 0.75 -13.34
C ARG A 158 4.97 2.06 -14.11
N GLY A 159 3.89 2.59 -14.66
CA GLY A 159 3.91 3.90 -15.33
C GLY A 159 2.67 4.18 -16.16
N ALA A 160 2.48 5.45 -16.55
CA ALA A 160 1.26 5.96 -17.18
C ALA A 160 1.05 5.52 -18.64
N SER A 161 2.01 4.82 -19.25
CA SER A 161 1.85 4.31 -20.60
C SER A 161 0.74 3.24 -20.65
N ASN A 162 -0.05 3.25 -21.72
CA ASN A 162 -1.10 2.26 -21.98
C ASN A 162 -0.58 0.80 -22.08
N GLN A 163 0.73 0.57 -21.88
CA GLN A 163 1.37 -0.74 -21.93
C GLN A 163 1.05 -1.59 -20.69
N GLY A 164 0.58 -1.01 -19.58
CA GLY A 164 0.37 -1.76 -18.33
C GLY A 164 1.70 -2.11 -17.65
N ALA A 165 1.63 -2.60 -16.41
CA ALA A 165 2.82 -2.98 -15.67
C ALA A 165 3.52 -4.20 -16.29
N TRP A 166 4.85 -4.20 -16.24
CA TRP A 166 5.70 -5.23 -16.85
C TRP A 166 6.91 -5.58 -15.99
N TYR A 167 7.49 -6.75 -16.28
CA TYR A 167 8.41 -7.44 -15.37
C TYR A 167 9.60 -8.03 -16.11
N VAL A 168 10.68 -8.23 -15.35
CA VAL A 168 11.81 -9.06 -15.74
C VAL A 168 12.12 -9.99 -14.58
N ASP A 169 11.94 -11.29 -14.79
CA ASP A 169 12.14 -12.32 -13.77
C ASP A 169 13.04 -13.45 -14.27
N PRO A 170 13.79 -14.14 -13.38
CA PRO A 170 14.49 -15.36 -13.74
C PRO A 170 13.51 -16.38 -14.33
N ALA A 171 13.88 -17.05 -15.43
CA ALA A 171 12.99 -18.01 -16.08
C ALA A 171 12.68 -19.25 -15.20
N TYR A 172 13.56 -19.58 -14.24
CA TYR A 172 13.48 -20.77 -13.39
C TYR A 172 13.64 -20.42 -11.91
N ASN A 173 13.07 -21.24 -11.03
CA ASN A 173 13.04 -21.03 -9.59
C ASN A 173 14.38 -21.28 -8.88
N LYS A 174 15.40 -21.75 -9.61
CA LYS A 174 16.77 -21.96 -9.11
C LYS A 174 17.79 -21.58 -10.19
N PRO A 175 18.97 -21.07 -9.80
CA PRO A 175 20.06 -20.84 -10.74
C PRO A 175 20.49 -22.15 -11.44
N VAL A 176 20.57 -22.15 -12.76
CA VAL A 176 20.96 -23.31 -13.57
C VAL A 176 22.43 -23.22 -13.96
N THR A 177 23.28 -24.22 -13.72
CA THR A 177 24.69 -24.13 -14.18
C THR A 177 24.78 -24.03 -15.72
N GLY A 178 25.46 -22.99 -16.25
CA GLY A 178 25.70 -22.80 -17.69
C GLY A 178 24.87 -21.66 -18.31
N LYS A 179 24.68 -21.63 -19.65
CA LYS A 179 23.97 -20.53 -20.35
C LYS A 179 22.52 -20.28 -19.86
N ALA A 180 21.93 -21.22 -19.12
CA ALA A 180 20.59 -21.13 -18.57
C ALA A 180 20.51 -20.49 -17.15
N SER A 181 21.63 -20.26 -16.43
CA SER A 181 21.60 -19.53 -15.13
C SER A 181 21.16 -18.09 -15.29
N ASN A 182 21.35 -17.55 -16.49
CA ASN A 182 21.24 -16.13 -16.74
C ASN A 182 20.02 -15.82 -17.59
N LEU A 183 19.07 -16.74 -17.73
CA LEU A 183 17.88 -16.54 -18.56
C LEU A 183 16.79 -15.81 -17.78
N TYR A 184 16.33 -14.71 -18.36
CA TYR A 184 15.25 -13.88 -17.83
C TYR A 184 14.15 -13.74 -18.87
N LEU A 185 12.92 -13.64 -18.39
CA LEU A 185 11.76 -13.36 -19.22
C LEU A 185 11.30 -11.94 -18.94
N SER A 186 11.21 -11.13 -19.99
CA SER A 186 10.49 -9.86 -19.97
C SER A 186 9.10 -10.07 -20.55
N TYR A 187 8.07 -9.67 -19.83
CA TYR A 187 6.70 -9.92 -20.25
C TYR A 187 5.74 -8.88 -19.70
N LEU A 188 4.69 -8.62 -20.47
CA LEU A 188 3.54 -7.93 -19.93
C LEU A 188 2.91 -8.88 -18.96
N GLY A 189 2.45 -8.31 -17.87
CA GLY A 189 1.76 -9.14 -16.94
C GLY A 189 0.62 -9.95 -17.56
N SER A 190 -0.18 -9.30 -18.41
CA SER A 190 -1.47 -9.80 -18.87
C SER A 190 -1.42 -11.18 -19.53
N ASP A 191 -0.22 -11.63 -19.85
CA ASP A 191 0.06 -12.83 -20.61
C ASP A 191 0.21 -14.08 -19.73
N LEU A 192 0.04 -14.04 -18.40
CA LEU A 192 0.18 -15.26 -17.60
C LEU A 192 -1.06 -16.18 -17.54
N PRO A 193 -0.87 -17.52 -17.45
CA PRO A 193 -1.94 -18.52 -17.40
C PRO A 193 -2.82 -18.43 -16.15
N LYS A 194 -3.88 -19.24 -16.09
CA LYS A 194 -4.89 -19.21 -15.01
C LYS A 194 -4.78 -20.48 -14.14
N PRO A 195 -4.48 -20.36 -12.84
CA PRO A 195 -4.68 -21.37 -11.81
C PRO A 195 -5.96 -21.10 -11.00
N ASP A 196 -6.24 -22.00 -10.06
CA ASP A 196 -7.41 -22.02 -9.18
C ASP A 196 -6.98 -21.80 -7.71
N ASP A 197 -7.95 -21.38 -6.89
CA ASP A 197 -8.02 -21.40 -5.42
C ASP A 197 -7.79 -20.08 -4.64
N GLY A 198 -8.64 -19.88 -3.63
CA GLY A 198 -8.99 -18.58 -3.04
C GLY A 198 -8.50 -18.30 -1.62
N PHE A 199 -8.74 -17.05 -1.20
CA PHE A 199 -8.23 -16.42 0.02
C PHE A 199 -9.13 -16.73 1.23
N SER A 200 -8.52 -16.93 2.38
CA SER A 200 -9.18 -17.11 3.69
C SER A 200 -8.46 -16.30 4.75
N GLU A 201 -9.20 -15.44 5.47
CA GLU A 201 -8.72 -14.64 6.59
C GLU A 201 -9.58 -14.92 7.83
N THR A 202 -8.97 -14.80 9.01
CA THR A 202 -9.64 -15.03 10.30
C THR A 202 -9.39 -13.85 11.24
N ASP A 203 -10.46 -13.21 11.72
CA ASP A 203 -10.38 -12.09 12.67
C ASP A 203 -9.69 -12.48 14.00
N VAL A 204 -8.83 -11.59 14.53
CA VAL A 204 -8.49 -11.60 15.96
C VAL A 204 -9.46 -10.72 16.73
N GLU A 205 -10.26 -11.32 17.60
CA GLU A 205 -10.86 -10.57 18.70
C GLU A 205 -9.78 -10.17 19.71
N GLY A 206 -9.15 -9.01 19.47
CA GLY A 206 -8.56 -8.20 20.54
C GLY A 206 -7.05 -7.98 20.51
N VAL A 207 -6.62 -6.88 19.87
CA VAL A 207 -5.67 -5.89 20.43
C VAL A 207 -5.96 -4.50 19.85
N ALA A 208 -7.24 -4.14 19.60
CA ALA A 208 -7.57 -2.86 19.00
C ALA A 208 -7.27 -1.69 19.96
N GLN A 209 -6.25 -0.89 19.66
CA GLN A 209 -6.02 0.36 20.39
C GLN A 209 -6.89 1.47 19.78
N ARG A 210 -7.76 2.10 20.58
CA ARG A 210 -8.54 3.27 20.15
C ARG A 210 -7.61 4.36 19.61
N LEU A 211 -7.68 4.58 18.29
CA LEU A 211 -6.97 5.66 17.61
C LEU A 211 -7.74 6.97 17.80
N ALA A 212 -7.03 8.06 18.09
CA ALA A 212 -7.61 9.40 17.98
C ALA A 212 -7.77 9.74 16.49
N PRO A 213 -8.79 10.51 16.09
CA PRO A 213 -8.93 10.96 14.71
C PRO A 213 -7.69 11.73 14.26
N ALA A 214 -7.22 11.44 13.05
CA ALA A 214 -6.11 12.15 12.42
C ALA A 214 -6.39 13.67 12.40
N PRO A 215 -5.38 14.54 12.64
CA PRO A 215 -5.52 15.94 12.30
C PRO A 215 -5.80 16.09 10.79
N ARG A 216 -6.54 17.14 10.41
CA ARG A 216 -6.70 17.51 8.99
C ARG A 216 -5.32 17.70 8.36
N SER A 217 -5.18 17.25 7.11
CA SER A 217 -3.96 17.42 6.29
C SER A 217 -3.36 18.82 6.49
N ARG A 218 -2.05 18.84 6.75
CA ARG A 218 -1.24 20.06 6.82
C ARG A 218 -0.98 20.50 5.38
N ALA A 219 -0.86 21.81 5.14
CA ALA A 219 -0.42 22.34 3.86
C ALA A 219 0.89 21.65 3.38
N ALA A 220 1.10 21.62 2.06
CA ALA A 220 2.31 21.16 1.39
C ALA A 220 3.56 21.49 2.22
N GLY A 221 4.30 20.45 2.56
CA GLY A 221 5.48 20.53 3.39
C GLY A 221 6.21 19.20 3.40
N GLU A 222 7.45 19.26 3.87
CA GLU A 222 8.41 18.17 3.73
C GLU A 222 7.86 16.82 4.20
N VAL A 223 7.95 15.83 3.33
CA VAL A 223 7.59 14.44 3.60
C VAL A 223 8.60 13.85 4.58
N GLU A 224 8.10 13.18 5.61
CA GLU A 224 8.93 12.47 6.59
C GLU A 224 8.98 10.98 6.26
N MET A 225 10.15 10.50 5.86
CA MET A 225 10.36 9.07 5.67
C MET A 225 10.49 8.36 7.00
N ARG A 226 9.67 7.31 7.23
CA ARG A 226 9.70 6.48 8.45
C ARG A 226 10.26 5.10 8.14
N THR A 227 11.43 4.80 8.69
CA THR A 227 12.06 3.48 8.57
C THR A 227 11.76 2.63 9.81
N TYR A 228 11.24 1.42 9.60
CA TYR A 228 10.93 0.44 10.64
C TYR A 228 11.74 -0.84 10.45
N ARG A 229 12.26 -1.37 11.56
CA ARG A 229 12.98 -2.65 11.54
C ARG A 229 11.97 -3.79 11.66
N LEU A 230 11.93 -4.66 10.66
CA LEU A 230 11.06 -5.81 10.58
C LEU A 230 11.81 -7.08 11.01
N ALA A 231 11.26 -7.76 12.01
CA ALA A 231 11.64 -9.12 12.37
C ALA A 231 10.66 -10.09 11.71
N LEU A 232 11.02 -10.57 10.51
CA LEU A 232 10.23 -11.55 9.76
C LEU A 232 10.72 -12.97 10.07
N VAL A 233 9.95 -13.68 10.90
CA VAL A 233 10.18 -15.10 11.20
C VAL A 233 9.61 -15.94 10.06
N ASN A 234 10.25 -17.04 9.73
CA ASN A 234 9.62 -18.06 8.89
C ASN A 234 9.65 -19.42 9.61
N ASP A 235 8.70 -20.28 9.25
CA ASP A 235 8.65 -21.65 9.73
C ASP A 235 9.36 -22.64 8.77
N PRO A 236 9.43 -23.93 9.12
CA PRO A 236 10.03 -24.95 8.26
C PRO A 236 9.31 -25.14 6.91
N SER A 237 8.00 -24.90 6.83
CA SER A 237 7.26 -25.04 5.57
C SER A 237 7.60 -23.94 4.57
N TYR A 238 7.74 -22.70 5.02
CA TYR A 238 8.22 -21.59 4.19
C TYR A 238 9.66 -21.83 3.72
N ALA A 239 10.55 -22.29 4.61
CA ALA A 239 11.93 -22.60 4.24
C ALA A 239 12.03 -23.76 3.23
N ARG A 240 11.15 -24.75 3.34
CA ARG A 240 11.08 -25.87 2.40
C ARG A 240 10.66 -25.43 1.01
N TYR A 241 9.82 -24.41 0.90
CA TYR A 241 9.37 -23.88 -0.39
C TYR A 241 10.54 -23.25 -1.17
N PHE A 242 11.27 -22.32 -0.55
CA PHE A 242 12.36 -21.59 -1.22
C PHE A 242 13.72 -22.28 -1.19
N GLY A 243 13.92 -23.24 -0.28
CA GLY A 243 15.26 -23.73 0.08
C GLY A 243 15.87 -22.89 1.20
N THR A 244 16.49 -23.54 2.18
CA THR A 244 16.96 -22.92 3.43
C THR A 244 17.90 -21.74 3.20
N GLU A 245 18.78 -21.87 2.21
CA GLU A 245 19.79 -20.90 1.81
C GLU A 245 19.19 -19.65 1.14
N ASN A 246 18.03 -19.77 0.49
CA ASN A 246 17.40 -18.68 -0.28
C ASN A 246 16.43 -17.83 0.54
N VAL A 247 16.06 -18.27 1.75
CA VAL A 247 15.03 -17.63 2.58
C VAL A 247 15.28 -16.13 2.80
N LEU A 248 16.54 -15.71 3.01
CA LEU A 248 16.82 -14.29 3.22
C LEU A 248 16.64 -13.46 1.95
N ALA A 249 17.05 -14.00 0.79
CA ALA A 249 16.86 -13.37 -0.51
C ALA A 249 15.37 -13.20 -0.81
N GLU A 250 14.58 -14.25 -0.63
CA GLU A 250 13.14 -14.24 -0.93
C GLU A 250 12.33 -13.35 0.03
N LYS A 251 12.73 -13.29 1.31
CA LYS A 251 12.20 -12.26 2.24
C LYS A 251 12.56 -10.85 1.79
N THR A 252 13.71 -10.66 1.14
CA THR A 252 14.15 -9.36 0.66
C THR A 252 13.32 -8.91 -0.52
N THR A 253 13.13 -9.76 -1.53
CA THR A 253 12.27 -9.49 -2.70
C THR A 253 10.83 -9.20 -2.26
N LEU A 254 10.27 -10.01 -1.34
CA LEU A 254 8.97 -9.76 -0.71
C LEU A 254 8.85 -8.37 -0.08
N ILE A 255 9.82 -7.99 0.75
CA ILE A 255 9.75 -6.71 1.48
C ILE A 255 10.10 -5.53 0.56
N ASN A 256 10.88 -5.74 -0.49
CA ASN A 256 11.07 -4.76 -1.56
C ASN A 256 9.72 -4.44 -2.22
N ARG A 257 8.93 -5.48 -2.51
CA ARG A 257 7.58 -5.36 -3.06
C ARG A 257 6.62 -4.62 -2.11
N VAL A 258 6.58 -5.00 -0.83
CA VAL A 258 5.74 -4.34 0.19
C VAL A 258 6.15 -2.86 0.35
N ASN A 259 7.46 -2.59 0.36
CA ASN A 259 7.99 -1.23 0.44
C ASN A 259 7.62 -0.36 -0.75
N HIS A 260 7.31 -0.93 -1.92
CA HIS A 260 6.81 -0.15 -3.04
C HIS A 260 5.48 0.52 -2.66
N VAL A 261 4.51 -0.27 -2.20
CA VAL A 261 3.18 0.23 -1.82
C VAL A 261 3.23 1.14 -0.59
N TYR A 262 4.00 0.74 0.43
CA TYR A 262 4.14 1.52 1.67
C TYR A 262 4.89 2.83 1.48
N ASN A 263 5.85 2.89 0.56
CA ASN A 263 6.54 4.13 0.24
C ASN A 263 5.58 5.13 -0.39
N ASP A 264 4.89 4.70 -1.44
CA ASP A 264 4.10 5.59 -2.30
C ASP A 264 2.92 6.23 -1.56
N ASP A 265 2.26 5.48 -0.68
CA ASP A 265 1.07 5.95 0.03
C ASP A 265 1.35 6.47 1.46
N LEU A 266 2.40 5.98 2.12
CA LEU A 266 2.61 6.19 3.57
C LEU A 266 3.97 6.80 3.93
N ALA A 267 4.91 6.94 2.98
CA ALA A 267 6.31 7.26 3.27
C ALA A 267 6.93 6.34 4.35
N ILE A 268 6.64 5.04 4.25
CA ILE A 268 7.14 4.01 5.16
C ILE A 268 8.08 3.06 4.42
N ARG A 269 9.24 2.76 5.04
CA ARG A 269 10.17 1.70 4.61
C ARG A 269 10.39 0.70 5.72
N LEU A 270 10.22 -0.57 5.38
CA LEU A 270 10.55 -1.71 6.22
C LEU A 270 11.95 -2.20 5.86
N VAL A 271 12.78 -2.42 6.88
CA VAL A 271 14.10 -3.06 6.71
C VAL A 271 14.17 -4.32 7.56
N LEU A 272 14.61 -5.44 6.98
CA LEU A 272 14.88 -6.68 7.71
C LEU A 272 15.92 -6.43 8.80
N ALA A 273 15.54 -6.72 10.05
CA ALA A 273 16.30 -6.38 11.24
C ALA A 273 17.64 -7.12 11.29
N ASN A 274 18.63 -6.49 11.91
CA ASN A 274 19.89 -7.16 12.23
C ASN A 274 19.63 -8.46 13.03
N GLY A 275 20.21 -9.57 12.57
CA GLY A 275 19.99 -10.89 13.16
C GLY A 275 18.88 -11.71 12.51
N SER A 276 18.30 -11.25 11.40
CA SER A 276 17.28 -11.99 10.63
C SER A 276 17.69 -13.42 10.25
N ASP A 277 18.99 -13.72 10.11
CA ASP A 277 19.51 -15.09 9.91
C ASP A 277 19.03 -16.06 10.99
N LYS A 278 18.90 -15.58 12.23
CA LYS A 278 18.42 -16.38 13.38
C LYS A 278 16.92 -16.63 13.35
N LEU A 279 16.18 -15.85 12.56
CA LEU A 279 14.72 -15.96 12.40
C LEU A 279 14.32 -16.98 11.31
N ASN A 280 15.30 -17.62 10.67
CA ASN A 280 15.08 -18.75 9.77
C ASN A 280 14.97 -20.06 10.56
N LEU A 281 13.76 -20.39 11.01
CA LEU A 281 13.46 -21.65 11.68
C LEU A 281 13.19 -22.75 10.64
N ASP A 282 14.21 -23.06 9.83
CA ASP A 282 14.17 -23.93 8.65
C ASP A 282 13.77 -25.40 8.88
N THR A 283 13.81 -25.89 10.12
CA THR A 283 13.61 -27.30 10.44
C THR A 283 12.69 -27.47 11.64
N MET A 284 11.92 -28.56 11.64
CA MET A 284 11.08 -28.91 12.79
C MET A 284 11.87 -29.04 14.10
N ALA A 285 13.15 -29.42 14.01
CA ALA A 285 14.05 -29.47 15.16
C ALA A 285 14.29 -28.07 15.75
N LYS A 286 14.63 -27.06 14.91
CA LYS A 286 14.79 -25.68 15.38
C LYS A 286 13.46 -25.08 15.85
N ALA A 287 12.39 -25.29 15.11
CA ALA A 287 11.12 -24.62 15.39
C ALA A 287 10.38 -25.20 16.61
N THR A 288 10.36 -26.53 16.78
CA THR A 288 9.38 -27.20 17.67
C THR A 288 9.97 -28.08 18.77
N LYS A 289 11.26 -28.43 18.71
CA LYS A 289 11.87 -29.27 19.74
C LYS A 289 12.38 -28.43 20.92
N PRO A 290 12.31 -28.97 22.16
CA PRO A 290 13.08 -28.44 23.29
C PRO A 290 14.57 -28.39 22.99
N ASN A 291 15.31 -27.54 23.70
CA ASN A 291 16.76 -27.33 23.52
C ASN A 291 17.14 -26.79 22.13
N GLY A 292 16.16 -26.27 21.39
CA GLY A 292 16.39 -25.51 20.17
C GLY A 292 16.92 -24.09 20.45
N PRO A 293 16.80 -23.18 19.46
CA PRO A 293 17.35 -21.84 19.56
C PRO A 293 16.66 -20.97 20.63
N CYS A 294 15.43 -21.31 21.06
CA CYS A 294 14.74 -20.63 22.18
C CYS A 294 15.08 -21.18 23.59
N GLY A 295 16.04 -22.13 23.70
CA GLY A 295 16.45 -22.74 24.97
C GLY A 295 15.70 -24.04 25.28
N SER A 296 15.53 -24.41 26.55
CA SER A 296 14.77 -25.63 26.93
C SER A 296 13.30 -25.57 26.57
N GLN A 297 12.76 -24.37 26.40
CA GLN A 297 11.46 -24.19 25.78
C GLN A 297 11.62 -24.24 24.27
N ARG A 298 10.72 -24.97 23.62
CA ARG A 298 10.55 -24.90 22.16
C ARG A 298 10.14 -23.48 21.76
N CYS A 299 10.51 -23.05 20.57
CA CYS A 299 10.05 -21.77 20.04
C CYS A 299 8.52 -21.80 19.84
N PHE A 300 8.02 -22.80 19.12
CA PHE A 300 6.59 -23.02 18.84
C PHE A 300 6.15 -24.44 19.20
N HIS A 301 4.90 -24.66 19.63
CA HIS A 301 4.32 -26.00 19.53
C HIS A 301 4.08 -26.34 18.06
N PRO A 302 4.13 -27.63 17.66
CA PRO A 302 3.79 -28.03 16.30
C PRO A 302 2.46 -27.46 15.79
N VAL A 303 1.42 -27.48 16.63
CA VAL A 303 0.10 -26.91 16.31
C VAL A 303 0.12 -25.40 16.07
N ASP A 304 1.08 -24.67 16.65
CA ASP A 304 1.19 -23.22 16.44
C ASP A 304 1.71 -22.88 15.03
N LEU A 305 2.15 -23.87 14.23
CA LEU A 305 2.66 -23.66 12.87
C LEU A 305 1.75 -24.26 11.80
N GLU A 306 0.56 -24.74 12.18
CA GLU A 306 -0.43 -25.31 11.25
C GLU A 306 -1.30 -24.23 10.61
N THR A 307 -1.48 -23.09 11.27
CA THR A 307 -2.32 -21.97 10.80
C THR A 307 -1.90 -20.66 11.47
N CYS A 308 -2.29 -19.51 10.93
CA CYS A 308 -2.17 -18.25 11.63
C CYS A 308 -3.24 -18.17 12.73
N GLY A 309 -2.88 -18.59 13.94
CA GLY A 309 -3.79 -18.64 15.08
C GLY A 309 -3.25 -17.97 16.34
N GLY A 310 -4.09 -17.93 17.38
CA GLY A 310 -3.71 -17.32 18.67
C GLY A 310 -2.41 -17.87 19.25
N GLY A 311 -2.19 -19.19 19.20
CA GLY A 311 -0.95 -19.82 19.69
C GLY A 311 0.31 -19.36 18.94
N THR A 312 0.20 -19.17 17.62
CA THR A 312 1.23 -18.60 16.74
C THR A 312 1.57 -17.18 17.17
N LEU A 313 0.55 -16.33 17.27
CA LEU A 313 0.67 -14.90 17.53
C LEU A 313 1.18 -14.60 18.95
N ASP A 314 0.64 -15.30 19.95
CA ASP A 314 1.06 -15.17 21.35
C ASP A 314 2.54 -15.48 21.53
N ARG A 315 3.04 -16.50 20.81
CA ARG A 315 4.44 -16.90 20.89
C ARG A 315 5.39 -16.03 20.09
N ASN A 316 4.95 -15.49 18.95
CA ASN A 316 5.84 -14.86 17.98
C ASN A 316 6.73 -13.79 18.62
N GLY A 317 6.15 -12.90 19.43
CA GLY A 317 6.91 -11.85 20.13
C GLY A 317 7.95 -12.38 21.11
N VAL A 318 7.64 -13.48 21.82
CA VAL A 318 8.57 -14.13 22.74
C VAL A 318 9.70 -14.81 21.96
N VAL A 319 9.38 -15.49 20.85
CA VAL A 319 10.39 -16.15 19.99
C VAL A 319 11.35 -15.12 19.41
N ILE A 320 10.85 -14.06 18.78
CA ILE A 320 11.71 -13.00 18.22
C ILE A 320 12.57 -12.37 19.34
N GLY A 321 11.97 -12.12 20.51
CA GLY A 321 12.68 -11.60 21.68
C GLY A 321 13.81 -12.51 22.17
N GLN A 322 13.63 -13.83 22.14
CA GLN A 322 14.69 -14.79 22.48
C GLN A 322 15.82 -14.84 21.44
N LEU A 323 15.50 -14.69 20.16
CA LEU A 323 16.47 -14.90 19.08
C LEU A 323 17.30 -13.65 18.78
N ILE A 324 16.65 -12.48 18.74
CA ILE A 324 17.28 -11.21 18.37
C ILE A 324 17.03 -10.08 19.36
N GLY A 325 16.10 -10.21 20.31
CA GLY A 325 15.79 -9.17 21.31
C GLY A 325 14.85 -8.07 20.82
N ALA A 326 13.90 -7.68 21.68
CA ALA A 326 12.82 -6.76 21.34
C ALA A 326 13.27 -5.33 21.03
N ARG A 327 14.43 -4.87 21.50
CA ARG A 327 15.01 -3.58 21.11
C ARG A 327 15.43 -3.51 19.64
N ASN A 328 15.62 -4.65 18.98
CA ASN A 328 16.23 -4.72 17.65
C ASN A 328 15.21 -4.69 16.50
N TYR A 329 13.91 -4.67 16.80
CA TYR A 329 12.85 -4.60 15.81
C TYR A 329 11.70 -3.69 16.26
N ASP A 330 10.91 -3.21 15.31
CA ASP A 330 9.75 -2.34 15.50
C ASP A 330 8.45 -3.03 15.06
N VAL A 331 8.55 -3.94 14.08
CA VAL A 331 7.46 -4.81 13.58
C VAL A 331 7.94 -6.25 13.64
N GLY A 332 7.13 -7.16 14.18
CA GLY A 332 7.36 -8.60 14.14
C GLY A 332 6.23 -9.28 13.38
N HIS A 333 6.58 -10.22 12.53
CA HIS A 333 5.64 -10.93 11.68
C HIS A 333 6.16 -12.35 11.42
N ILE A 334 5.28 -13.34 11.32
CA ILE A 334 5.66 -14.72 10.97
C ILE A 334 5.04 -15.16 9.64
N ALA A 335 5.89 -15.68 8.75
CA ALA A 335 5.53 -16.25 7.48
C ALA A 335 5.45 -17.78 7.58
N LEU A 336 4.32 -18.35 7.15
CA LEU A 336 4.10 -19.79 7.05
C LEU A 336 3.99 -20.22 5.58
N GLY A 337 4.56 -21.36 5.23
CA GLY A 337 4.43 -22.03 3.92
C GLY A 337 3.28 -23.05 3.87
N VAL A 338 2.19 -22.80 4.60
CA VAL A 338 0.97 -23.63 4.68
C VAL A 338 -0.25 -22.76 4.53
N SER A 339 -1.42 -23.35 4.22
CA SER A 339 -2.70 -22.64 4.12
C SER A 339 -3.19 -22.17 5.49
N GLY A 340 -2.55 -21.14 6.03
CA GLY A 340 -2.78 -20.60 7.36
C GLY A 340 -3.62 -19.34 7.41
N GLY A 341 -3.85 -18.69 6.26
CA GLY A 341 -4.54 -17.40 6.17
C GLY A 341 -3.69 -16.23 6.67
N GLY A 342 -4.32 -15.08 6.89
CA GLY A 342 -3.69 -13.85 7.38
C GLY A 342 -4.34 -13.42 8.69
N VAL A 343 -3.52 -12.97 9.64
CA VAL A 343 -3.98 -12.48 10.94
C VAL A 343 -3.00 -11.47 11.56
N ALA A 344 -3.48 -10.26 11.90
CA ALA A 344 -2.66 -9.24 12.55
C ALA A 344 -3.37 -8.41 13.62
N GLY A 345 -2.58 -7.85 14.54
CA GLY A 345 -3.06 -6.94 15.57
C GLY A 345 -3.23 -5.52 15.05
N LEU A 346 -4.36 -4.87 15.35
CA LEU A 346 -4.64 -3.51 14.90
C LEU A 346 -3.85 -2.44 15.67
N GLY A 347 -2.95 -1.74 14.98
CA GLY A 347 -2.18 -0.62 15.53
C GLY A 347 -1.24 -1.07 16.65
N VAL A 348 -0.33 -1.98 16.33
CA VAL A 348 0.57 -2.61 17.30
C VAL A 348 2.05 -2.29 17.10
N VAL A 349 2.46 -1.74 15.95
CA VAL A 349 3.86 -1.41 15.63
C VAL A 349 4.54 -0.60 16.75
N GLY A 350 5.72 -1.05 17.18
CA GLY A 350 6.49 -0.43 18.27
C GLY A 350 5.91 -0.61 19.69
N GLY A 351 4.69 -1.17 19.81
CA GLY A 351 4.00 -1.45 21.05
C GLY A 351 4.31 -2.81 21.68
N PRO A 352 3.57 -3.21 22.74
CA PRO A 352 3.75 -4.50 23.40
C PRO A 352 3.33 -5.68 22.51
N GLY A 353 2.35 -5.48 21.63
CA GLY A 353 1.87 -6.47 20.66
C GLY A 353 2.53 -6.37 19.28
N LYS A 354 3.68 -5.69 19.15
CA LYS A 354 4.29 -5.38 17.84
C LYS A 354 4.67 -6.59 16.98
N ALA A 355 4.61 -7.80 17.54
CA ALA A 355 4.85 -9.07 16.86
C ALA A 355 3.56 -9.88 16.58
N VAL A 356 2.39 -9.30 16.82
CA VAL A 356 1.09 -9.89 16.48
C VAL A 356 0.85 -9.63 15.00
N GLY A 357 1.34 -10.54 14.17
CA GLY A 357 1.18 -10.56 12.72
C GLY A 357 1.63 -11.91 12.17
N CYS A 358 0.81 -12.51 11.31
CA CYS A 358 1.08 -13.78 10.65
C CYS A 358 0.45 -13.79 9.26
N THR A 359 1.19 -14.36 8.30
CA THR A 359 0.68 -14.69 6.96
C THR A 359 1.11 -16.11 6.61
N GLY A 360 0.15 -16.93 6.19
CA GLY A 360 0.37 -18.32 5.79
C GLY A 360 -0.29 -18.67 4.47
N LEU A 361 0.53 -18.96 3.46
CA LEU A 361 0.08 -19.54 2.20
C LEU A 361 0.99 -20.70 1.76
N PRO A 362 0.48 -21.74 1.07
CA PRO A 362 1.29 -22.84 0.55
C PRO A 362 2.30 -22.39 -0.52
N THR A 363 1.96 -21.34 -1.27
CA THR A 363 2.79 -20.66 -2.27
C THR A 363 3.08 -19.24 -1.79
N PRO A 364 4.10 -19.05 -0.93
CA PRO A 364 4.37 -17.78 -0.28
C PRO A 364 5.16 -16.79 -1.15
N GLU A 365 4.75 -16.63 -2.40
CA GLU A 365 5.36 -15.77 -3.41
C GLU A 365 4.29 -14.94 -4.15
N GLY A 366 4.74 -13.91 -4.85
CA GLY A 366 3.90 -13.04 -5.65
C GLY A 366 3.00 -12.09 -4.88
N ASP A 367 2.18 -11.33 -5.59
CA ASP A 367 1.28 -10.30 -5.05
C ASP A 367 0.06 -10.85 -4.34
N TYR A 368 -0.32 -12.10 -4.61
CA TYR A 368 -1.22 -12.81 -3.71
C TYR A 368 -0.63 -12.83 -2.31
N TYR A 369 0.63 -13.21 -2.18
CA TYR A 369 1.29 -13.24 -0.89
C TYR A 369 1.66 -11.83 -0.40
N ALA A 370 2.25 -10.99 -1.24
CA ALA A 370 2.77 -9.68 -0.85
C ALA A 370 1.71 -8.61 -0.64
N VAL A 371 0.71 -8.51 -1.52
CA VAL A 371 -0.28 -7.43 -1.53
C VAL A 371 -1.53 -7.87 -0.79
N ASP A 372 -2.16 -8.97 -1.23
CA ASP A 372 -3.43 -9.41 -0.64
C ASP A 372 -3.26 -9.84 0.82
N TYR A 373 -2.11 -10.43 1.18
CA TYR A 373 -1.84 -10.86 2.55
C TYR A 373 -0.82 -9.99 3.29
N VAL A 374 0.47 -10.01 2.93
CA VAL A 374 1.50 -9.40 3.79
C VAL A 374 1.30 -7.90 3.97
N ALA A 375 1.02 -7.15 2.90
CA ALA A 375 0.72 -5.72 2.97
C ALA A 375 -0.60 -5.44 3.69
N HIS A 376 -1.62 -6.28 3.51
CA HIS A 376 -2.88 -6.21 4.25
C HIS A 376 -2.68 -6.37 5.76
N GLU A 377 -2.02 -7.47 6.16
CA GLU A 377 -1.79 -7.81 7.56
C GLU A 377 -0.86 -6.80 8.24
N MET A 378 0.21 -6.39 7.56
CA MET A 378 1.04 -5.29 8.06
C MET A 378 0.24 -3.99 8.12
N GLY A 379 -0.72 -3.76 7.22
CA GLY A 379 -1.62 -2.61 7.22
C GLY A 379 -2.42 -2.51 8.51
N HIS A 380 -2.92 -3.65 9.01
CA HIS A 380 -3.47 -3.75 10.36
C HIS A 380 -2.44 -3.42 11.44
N GLN A 381 -1.22 -3.95 11.36
CA GLN A 381 -0.17 -3.65 12.34
C GLN A 381 0.09 -2.13 12.43
N PHE A 382 0.00 -1.41 11.31
CA PHE A 382 0.10 0.05 11.22
C PHE A 382 -1.20 0.80 11.58
N GLY A 383 -2.32 0.10 11.77
CA GLY A 383 -3.56 0.65 12.31
C GLY A 383 -4.70 0.84 11.31
N GLY A 384 -4.55 0.36 10.06
CA GLY A 384 -5.61 0.38 9.06
C GLY A 384 -6.73 -0.61 9.39
N ASN A 385 -7.98 -0.16 9.35
CA ASN A 385 -9.16 -1.01 9.36
C ASN A 385 -9.61 -1.34 7.94
N HIS A 386 -10.48 -2.34 7.84
CA HIS A 386 -11.10 -2.72 6.57
C HIS A 386 -11.91 -1.60 5.90
N THR A 387 -11.87 -1.53 4.58
CA THR A 387 -12.48 -0.46 3.76
C THR A 387 -13.73 -0.88 3.01
N PHE A 388 -14.08 -2.17 2.99
CA PHE A 388 -15.21 -2.71 2.24
C PHE A 388 -16.58 -2.47 2.92
N ASP A 389 -17.66 -2.40 2.14
CA ASP A 389 -19.05 -2.23 2.60
C ASP A 389 -19.98 -3.39 2.19
N GLY A 390 -19.43 -4.53 1.79
CA GLY A 390 -20.17 -5.75 1.46
C GLY A 390 -20.94 -6.35 2.65
N ALA A 391 -21.79 -7.34 2.36
CA ALA A 391 -22.63 -8.04 3.32
C ALA A 391 -22.65 -9.57 3.14
N ASN A 392 -21.93 -10.11 2.15
CA ASN A 392 -21.84 -11.54 1.84
C ASN A 392 -20.42 -12.09 2.04
N GLY A 393 -20.27 -13.41 2.15
CA GLY A 393 -18.96 -14.07 2.29
C GLY A 393 -18.17 -13.54 3.49
N ALA A 394 -16.86 -13.34 3.33
CA ALA A 394 -15.99 -12.75 4.36
C ALA A 394 -16.32 -11.28 4.68
N CYS A 395 -17.08 -10.58 3.82
CA CYS A 395 -17.57 -9.24 4.13
C CYS A 395 -18.74 -9.23 5.14
N SER A 396 -19.32 -10.40 5.43
CA SER A 396 -20.35 -10.56 6.45
C SER A 396 -19.73 -10.80 7.84
N GLY A 397 -20.51 -10.67 8.91
CA GLY A 397 -20.02 -10.92 10.28
C GLY A 397 -19.22 -9.76 10.89
N GLY A 398 -18.16 -10.10 11.63
CA GLY A 398 -17.36 -9.17 12.46
C GLY A 398 -16.32 -8.36 11.70
N ASN A 399 -15.86 -8.87 10.55
CA ASN A 399 -14.75 -8.32 9.78
C ASN A 399 -15.02 -6.88 9.28
N ARG A 400 -16.27 -6.54 8.97
CA ARG A 400 -16.60 -5.20 8.43
C ARG A 400 -16.47 -4.09 9.48
N ASN A 401 -15.82 -2.99 9.12
CA ASN A 401 -15.78 -1.77 9.94
C ASN A 401 -16.71 -0.63 9.42
N PRO A 402 -17.80 -0.26 10.12
CA PRO A 402 -18.70 0.85 9.75
C PRO A 402 -18.04 2.25 9.72
N GLY A 403 -16.90 2.40 10.38
CA GLY A 403 -16.13 3.64 10.49
C GLY A 403 -15.29 3.94 9.26
N THR A 404 -14.92 2.91 8.49
CA THR A 404 -13.95 2.97 7.39
C THR A 404 -14.43 2.31 6.10
N SER A 405 -15.61 1.66 6.10
CA SER A 405 -16.29 1.09 4.93
C SER A 405 -16.64 2.12 3.86
N VAL A 406 -15.73 2.41 2.94
CA VAL A 406 -15.85 3.40 1.85
C VAL A 406 -15.78 2.79 0.44
N GLU A 407 -15.66 1.46 0.33
CA GLU A 407 -15.67 0.77 -0.96
C GLU A 407 -16.89 -0.15 -1.09
N PRO A 408 -17.59 -0.20 -2.24
CA PRO A 408 -18.75 -1.05 -2.42
C PRO A 408 -18.36 -2.54 -2.51
N GLY A 409 -19.23 -3.44 -2.06
CA GLY A 409 -18.96 -4.88 -2.15
C GLY A 409 -17.69 -5.28 -1.40
N SER A 410 -16.84 -6.11 -2.03
CA SER A 410 -15.53 -6.51 -1.51
C SER A 410 -14.50 -5.39 -1.40
N GLY A 411 -14.70 -4.28 -2.11
CA GLY A 411 -13.66 -3.30 -2.39
C GLY A 411 -12.49 -3.87 -3.22
N SER A 412 -11.43 -3.07 -3.33
CA SER A 412 -10.27 -3.26 -4.21
C SER A 412 -8.95 -2.77 -3.63
N SER A 413 -8.94 -1.89 -2.62
CA SER A 413 -7.68 -1.45 -2.00
C SER A 413 -7.02 -2.53 -1.16
N VAL A 414 -5.77 -2.32 -0.76
CA VAL A 414 -5.00 -3.24 0.12
C VAL A 414 -5.75 -3.61 1.38
N MET A 415 -6.50 -2.68 2.00
CA MET A 415 -7.30 -2.96 3.21
C MET A 415 -8.75 -3.39 2.91
N ALA A 416 -9.05 -3.73 1.66
CA ALA A 416 -10.32 -4.31 1.26
C ALA A 416 -10.22 -5.84 1.25
N TYR A 417 -11.32 -6.52 0.90
CA TYR A 417 -11.46 -7.97 0.87
C TYR A 417 -11.68 -8.47 -0.56
N ALA A 418 -10.89 -7.96 -1.50
CA ALA A 418 -11.01 -8.34 -2.90
C ALA A 418 -11.00 -9.88 -3.05
N GLY A 419 -12.02 -10.43 -3.70
CA GLY A 419 -12.09 -11.85 -4.07
C GLY A 419 -12.64 -12.82 -3.02
N ILE A 420 -13.05 -12.37 -1.83
CA ILE A 420 -13.46 -13.27 -0.73
C ILE A 420 -14.83 -13.01 -0.10
N CYS A 421 -15.57 -12.06 -0.66
CA CYS A 421 -16.93 -11.72 -0.23
C CYS A 421 -18.00 -12.43 -1.06
N GLY A 422 -17.61 -13.35 -1.95
CA GLY A 422 -18.49 -14.21 -2.73
C GLY A 422 -19.38 -13.41 -3.68
N GLY A 423 -20.68 -13.36 -3.39
CA GLY A 423 -21.63 -12.59 -4.21
C GLY A 423 -21.36 -11.08 -4.26
N ASP A 424 -20.48 -10.57 -3.40
CA ASP A 424 -20.11 -9.16 -3.34
C ASP A 424 -18.74 -8.84 -3.96
N ASP A 425 -18.07 -9.83 -4.58
CA ASP A 425 -16.74 -9.65 -5.16
C ASP A 425 -16.75 -8.71 -6.36
N LEU A 426 -15.98 -7.63 -6.25
CA LEU A 426 -15.70 -6.69 -7.33
C LEU A 426 -14.71 -7.27 -8.33
N GLN A 427 -13.64 -7.85 -7.80
CA GLN A 427 -12.48 -8.37 -8.50
C GLN A 427 -11.78 -9.40 -7.59
N PRO A 428 -10.93 -10.27 -8.14
CA PRO A 428 -10.39 -11.41 -7.40
C PRO A 428 -9.23 -11.04 -6.46
N HIS A 429 -8.53 -9.93 -6.71
CA HIS A 429 -7.32 -9.53 -5.99
C HIS A 429 -7.27 -8.03 -5.75
N SER A 430 -6.53 -7.61 -4.74
CA SER A 430 -6.37 -6.20 -4.39
C SER A 430 -5.52 -5.50 -5.43
N ASP A 431 -5.89 -4.26 -5.73
CA ASP A 431 -5.00 -3.35 -6.42
C ASP A 431 -4.00 -2.79 -5.39
N PRO A 432 -2.73 -2.57 -5.78
CA PRO A 432 -1.63 -2.33 -4.85
C PRO A 432 -1.56 -0.86 -4.39
N TYR A 433 -2.64 -0.38 -3.79
CA TYR A 433 -2.78 0.95 -3.22
C TYR A 433 -3.58 0.92 -1.91
N PHE A 434 -3.27 1.83 -1.01
CA PHE A 434 -4.09 2.12 0.16
C PHE A 434 -5.20 3.11 -0.20
N SER A 435 -6.43 2.79 0.21
CA SER A 435 -7.50 3.80 0.21
C SER A 435 -7.05 5.00 1.03
N GLN A 436 -7.57 6.17 0.70
CA GLN A 436 -7.21 7.36 1.45
C GLN A 436 -7.57 7.22 2.94
N ARG A 437 -8.63 6.47 3.29
CA ARG A 437 -8.99 6.19 4.68
C ARG A 437 -7.92 5.40 5.42
N SER A 438 -7.34 4.40 4.77
CA SER A 438 -6.24 3.60 5.33
C SER A 438 -4.99 4.47 5.54
N ILE A 439 -4.67 5.35 4.59
CA ILE A 439 -3.57 6.35 4.73
C ILE A 439 -3.78 7.21 5.97
N GLN A 440 -5.00 7.70 6.21
CA GLN A 440 -5.31 8.52 7.38
C GLN A 440 -5.14 7.76 8.70
N GLU A 441 -5.59 6.51 8.78
CA GLU A 441 -5.47 5.71 10.00
C GLU A 441 -4.02 5.34 10.32
N ALA A 442 -3.28 4.88 9.32
CA ALA A 442 -1.85 4.58 9.45
C ALA A 442 -1.07 5.83 9.88
N THR A 443 -1.27 6.96 9.18
CA THR A 443 -0.62 8.23 9.52
C THR A 443 -0.95 8.70 10.94
N ALA A 444 -2.21 8.57 11.36
CA ALA A 444 -2.62 8.89 12.73
C ALA A 444 -1.93 8.00 13.75
N TYR A 445 -1.78 6.71 13.46
CA TYR A 445 -1.09 5.76 14.35
C TYR A 445 0.39 6.12 14.51
N VAL A 446 1.11 6.23 13.40
CA VAL A 446 2.56 6.45 13.40
C VAL A 446 2.95 7.84 13.88
N SER A 447 2.02 8.80 13.88
CA SER A 447 2.23 10.15 14.42
C SER A 447 1.73 10.30 15.86
N SER A 448 1.05 9.30 16.42
CA SER A 448 0.44 9.39 17.75
C SER A 448 1.44 9.24 18.90
N LYS A 449 1.27 10.02 19.97
CA LYS A 449 2.04 9.84 21.20
C LYS A 449 1.53 8.63 21.99
N ARG A 450 2.39 7.65 22.25
CA ARG A 450 2.06 6.44 23.02
C ARG A 450 2.75 6.40 24.38
N ARG A 451 2.20 5.61 25.31
CA ARG A 451 2.76 5.42 26.66
C ARG A 451 4.07 4.64 26.56
N LYS A 452 5.03 4.99 27.44
CA LYS A 452 6.25 4.21 27.63
C LYS A 452 5.94 2.78 28.08
N LEU A 453 6.76 1.83 27.63
CA LEU A 453 6.63 0.42 27.95
C LEU A 453 7.59 0.02 29.07
N SER A 454 7.13 -0.89 29.92
CA SER A 454 8.00 -1.60 30.86
C SER A 454 8.75 -2.70 30.13
N GLU A 455 10.03 -2.88 30.44
CA GLU A 455 10.79 -3.98 29.84
C GLU A 455 10.33 -5.33 30.37
N ILE A 456 10.35 -6.35 29.52
CA ILE A 456 10.21 -7.75 29.89
C ILE A 456 11.42 -8.49 29.34
N GLN A 457 12.10 -9.25 30.20
CA GLN A 457 13.14 -10.19 29.79
C GLN A 457 12.70 -11.59 30.15
N THR A 458 12.87 -12.53 29.23
CA THR A 458 12.54 -13.93 29.42
C THR A 458 13.84 -14.73 29.51
N VAL A 459 13.96 -15.50 30.61
CA VAL A 459 15.09 -16.37 30.91
C VAL A 459 14.70 -17.79 30.53
N SER A 460 15.40 -18.36 29.57
CA SER A 460 15.35 -19.77 29.18
C SER A 460 16.54 -20.50 29.79
N LEU A 461 16.28 -21.44 30.70
CA LEU A 461 17.32 -22.27 31.30
C LEU A 461 17.57 -23.50 30.42
N ARG A 462 18.74 -24.12 30.53
CA ARG A 462 19.12 -25.43 29.96
C ARG A 462 19.79 -26.25 31.05
N ASP A 463 19.51 -27.56 31.04
CA ASP A 463 20.11 -28.54 31.96
C ASP A 463 20.03 -28.06 33.42
N PHE A 464 18.82 -27.63 33.82
CA PHE A 464 18.49 -27.20 35.18
C PHE A 464 17.52 -28.22 35.81
N ASP A 465 17.99 -29.45 35.95
CA ASP A 465 17.21 -30.63 36.34
C ASP A 465 17.88 -31.49 37.43
N ALA A 466 19.14 -31.22 37.76
CA ALA A 466 19.89 -31.88 38.81
C ALA A 466 19.86 -31.11 40.14
N ALA A 467 19.94 -31.85 41.24
CA ALA A 467 19.80 -31.28 42.59
C ALA A 467 20.94 -30.32 42.98
N ASP A 468 22.10 -30.39 42.34
CA ASP A 468 23.24 -29.52 42.52
C ASP A 468 23.29 -28.33 41.54
N ASP A 469 22.41 -28.33 40.53
CA ASP A 469 22.30 -27.23 39.58
C ASP A 469 21.96 -25.93 40.28
N ALA A 470 22.70 -24.89 39.91
CA ALA A 470 22.49 -23.58 40.46
C ALA A 470 23.15 -22.48 39.65
N PHE A 471 22.50 -21.32 39.62
CA PHE A 471 22.98 -20.14 38.92
C PHE A 471 22.82 -18.88 39.76
N LYS A 472 23.39 -17.79 39.29
CA LYS A 472 23.07 -16.43 39.73
C LYS A 472 22.63 -15.61 38.52
N LEU A 473 21.90 -14.53 38.75
CA LEU A 473 21.59 -13.55 37.72
C LEU A 473 22.54 -12.37 37.88
N ARG A 474 23.32 -12.06 36.86
CA ARG A 474 24.06 -10.79 36.78
C ARG A 474 23.08 -9.71 36.33
N THR A 475 23.11 -8.59 37.04
CA THR A 475 22.27 -7.41 36.78
C THR A 475 23.15 -6.16 36.66
N SER A 476 22.54 -5.00 36.37
CA SER A 476 23.24 -3.71 36.38
C SER A 476 23.82 -3.32 37.74
N GLU A 477 23.30 -3.90 38.83
CA GLU A 477 23.72 -3.57 40.21
C GLU A 477 24.43 -4.75 40.88
N GLY A 478 25.06 -5.58 40.03
CA GLY A 478 25.82 -6.76 40.42
C GLY A 478 24.98 -8.04 40.42
N THR A 479 25.54 -9.08 41.02
CA THR A 479 25.02 -10.44 40.90
C THR A 479 24.13 -10.82 42.08
N THR A 480 23.03 -11.53 41.82
CA THR A 480 22.09 -12.03 42.84
C THR A 480 22.74 -13.04 43.79
N ALA A 481 22.02 -13.38 44.88
CA ALA A 481 22.32 -14.59 45.63
C ALA A 481 22.15 -15.85 44.74
N LYS A 482 22.79 -16.95 45.13
CA LYS A 482 22.72 -18.25 44.44
C LYS A 482 21.28 -18.76 44.42
N ILE A 483 20.78 -19.12 43.25
CA ILE A 483 19.47 -19.73 43.01
C ILE A 483 19.74 -21.21 42.70
N LYS A 484 19.23 -22.10 43.55
CA LYS A 484 19.47 -23.54 43.47
C LYS A 484 18.21 -24.27 43.04
N HIS A 485 18.36 -25.32 42.24
CA HIS A 485 17.28 -26.22 41.82
C HIS A 485 16.50 -26.81 43.01
N GLY A 486 15.28 -27.29 42.73
CA GLY A 486 14.37 -27.83 43.73
C GLY A 486 13.73 -26.76 44.61
N LYS A 487 13.66 -26.99 45.94
CA LYS A 487 12.95 -26.08 46.89
C LYS A 487 13.50 -24.65 46.89
N GLY A 488 14.71 -24.41 46.37
CA GLY A 488 15.35 -23.10 46.22
C GLY A 488 14.77 -22.24 45.08
N PHE A 489 14.04 -22.85 44.15
CA PHE A 489 13.58 -22.21 42.92
C PHE A 489 12.06 -22.03 42.92
N THR A 490 11.62 -20.84 43.33
CA THR A 490 10.20 -20.44 43.28
C THR A 490 10.10 -19.00 42.81
N VAL A 491 8.94 -18.60 42.27
CA VAL A 491 8.66 -17.21 41.87
C VAL A 491 9.06 -16.22 42.97
N ALA A 492 8.65 -16.48 44.21
CA ALA A 492 8.95 -15.61 45.35
C ALA A 492 10.45 -15.50 45.65
N LYS A 493 11.19 -16.61 45.56
CA LYS A 493 12.64 -16.63 45.83
C LYS A 493 13.44 -15.94 44.73
N VAL A 494 13.11 -16.18 43.45
CA VAL A 494 13.74 -15.50 42.32
C VAL A 494 13.45 -14.00 42.37
N GLN A 495 12.18 -13.62 42.63
CA GLN A 495 11.80 -12.22 42.77
C GLN A 495 12.51 -11.54 43.94
N ALA A 496 12.62 -12.20 45.09
CA ALA A 496 13.35 -11.67 46.24
C ALA A 496 14.85 -11.48 45.94
N ALA A 497 15.47 -12.44 45.24
CA ALA A 497 16.87 -12.36 44.84
C ALA A 497 17.15 -11.17 43.91
N LEU A 498 16.29 -10.95 42.93
CA LEU A 498 16.37 -9.79 42.02
C LEU A 498 16.06 -8.48 42.75
N THR A 499 15.00 -8.43 43.54
CA THR A 499 14.57 -7.23 44.29
C THR A 499 15.65 -6.77 45.29
N LYS A 500 16.40 -7.70 45.89
CA LYS A 500 17.53 -7.37 46.77
C LYS A 500 18.66 -6.64 46.04
N LYS A 501 18.81 -6.85 44.72
CA LYS A 501 19.82 -6.18 43.89
C LYS A 501 19.29 -4.94 43.20
N LEU A 502 18.06 -5.02 42.67
CA LEU A 502 17.47 -4.01 41.80
C LEU A 502 16.60 -2.98 42.54
N GLY A 503 16.33 -3.20 43.82
CA GLY A 503 15.48 -2.36 44.69
C GLY A 503 14.09 -2.95 44.94
N ALA A 504 13.45 -2.54 46.05
CA ALA A 504 12.12 -2.99 46.42
C ALA A 504 11.07 -2.71 45.33
N LYS A 505 10.19 -3.69 45.04
CA LYS A 505 9.09 -3.57 44.05
C LYS A 505 9.56 -3.21 42.62
N SER A 506 10.83 -3.46 42.29
CA SER A 506 11.42 -3.11 40.99
C SER A 506 11.13 -4.12 39.89
N VAL A 507 10.73 -5.35 40.24
CA VAL A 507 10.46 -6.44 39.29
C VAL A 507 9.25 -7.26 39.72
N LYS A 508 8.62 -7.93 38.75
CA LYS A 508 7.66 -9.03 38.93
C LYS A 508 8.21 -10.25 38.20
N VAL A 509 8.26 -11.40 38.88
CA VAL A 509 8.62 -12.67 38.22
C VAL A 509 7.34 -13.39 37.81
N THR A 510 7.27 -13.79 36.55
CA THR A 510 6.15 -14.52 35.95
C THR A 510 6.64 -15.82 35.30
N GLY A 511 5.72 -16.59 34.72
CA GLY A 511 6.08 -17.73 33.89
C GLY A 511 6.90 -17.33 32.67
N TRP A 512 7.46 -18.31 31.98
CA TRP A 512 8.20 -18.06 30.74
C TRP A 512 7.26 -17.47 29.67
N GLY A 513 7.75 -16.51 28.89
CA GLY A 513 6.95 -15.75 27.92
C GLY A 513 5.83 -14.95 28.59
N ASP A 514 6.13 -14.22 29.67
CA ASP A 514 5.17 -13.53 30.54
C ASP A 514 3.92 -14.34 30.96
N GLY A 515 4.12 -15.63 31.25
CA GLY A 515 3.05 -16.50 31.74
C GLY A 515 2.42 -17.39 30.68
N LEU A 516 2.83 -17.31 29.41
CA LEU A 516 2.46 -18.28 28.37
C LEU A 516 2.82 -19.72 28.76
N VAL A 517 3.95 -19.89 29.45
CA VAL A 517 4.31 -21.17 30.06
C VAL A 517 4.51 -20.98 31.56
N LYS A 518 3.95 -21.90 32.36
CA LYS A 518 4.08 -21.87 33.82
C LYS A 518 5.55 -21.81 34.25
N PHE A 519 5.81 -21.07 35.32
CA PHE A 519 7.12 -21.04 35.97
C PHE A 519 7.59 -22.46 36.28
N GLY A 520 8.84 -22.77 35.93
CA GLY A 520 9.44 -24.07 36.19
C GLY A 520 10.86 -24.14 35.66
N ASP A 521 11.44 -25.33 35.71
CA ASP A 521 12.87 -25.59 35.49
C ASP A 521 13.39 -25.14 34.11
N LYS A 522 12.49 -24.93 33.16
CA LYS A 522 12.80 -24.47 31.80
C LYS A 522 12.98 -22.95 31.70
N GLY A 523 12.53 -22.18 32.69
CA GLY A 523 12.66 -20.72 32.66
C GLY A 523 11.50 -19.92 33.29
N PHE A 524 11.62 -18.60 33.19
CA PHE A 524 10.70 -17.61 33.76
C PHE A 524 10.84 -16.26 33.05
N SER A 525 9.94 -15.31 33.32
CA SER A 525 10.09 -13.94 32.83
C SER A 525 10.22 -12.95 33.99
N VAL A 526 10.90 -11.84 33.71
CA VAL A 526 11.12 -10.72 34.62
C VAL A 526 10.51 -9.48 33.99
N VAL A 527 9.43 -8.99 34.57
CA VAL A 527 8.77 -7.74 34.18
C VAL A 527 9.32 -6.62 35.06
N PHE A 528 9.94 -5.62 34.45
CA PHE A 528 10.52 -4.47 35.18
C PHE A 528 9.45 -3.42 35.47
N GLN A 529 9.31 -3.06 36.74
CA GLN A 529 8.21 -2.23 37.23
C GLN A 529 8.66 -1.26 38.33
N GLY A 530 7.72 -0.52 38.93
CA GLY A 530 8.03 0.46 39.97
C GLY A 530 9.01 1.52 39.48
N SER A 531 10.12 1.70 40.19
CA SER A 531 11.19 2.66 39.82
C SER A 531 11.87 2.35 38.47
N ARG A 532 11.69 1.14 37.93
CA ARG A 532 12.24 0.69 36.64
C ARG A 532 11.21 0.65 35.50
N ALA A 533 9.94 0.96 35.78
CA ALA A 533 8.90 1.01 34.75
C ALA A 533 9.20 2.08 33.69
N GLY A 534 8.89 1.80 32.43
CA GLY A 534 9.07 2.77 31.34
C GLY A 534 10.53 3.03 30.94
N LYS A 535 11.47 2.15 31.30
CA LYS A 535 12.92 2.32 31.09
C LYS A 535 13.54 1.07 30.50
N ASN A 536 14.47 1.27 29.56
CA ASN A 536 15.39 0.24 29.09
C ASN A 536 16.28 -0.25 30.25
N GLN A 537 16.52 -1.55 30.33
CA GLN A 537 17.32 -2.22 31.34
C GLN A 537 18.50 -2.92 30.68
N GLN A 538 19.52 -3.18 31.50
CA GLN A 538 20.56 -4.10 31.13
C GLN A 538 19.98 -5.51 31.08
N GLU A 539 20.32 -6.24 30.01
CA GLU A 539 19.97 -7.65 29.89
C GLU A 539 20.57 -8.45 31.04
N LEU A 540 19.74 -9.28 31.67
CA LEU A 540 20.19 -10.21 32.70
C LEU A 540 21.09 -11.27 32.06
N GLU A 541 22.05 -11.77 32.82
CA GLU A 541 22.85 -12.92 32.39
C GLU A 541 22.74 -14.03 33.43
N VAL A 542 22.53 -15.26 32.97
CA VAL A 542 22.59 -16.47 33.78
C VAL A 542 24.06 -16.85 33.96
N VAL A 543 24.55 -16.78 35.20
CA VAL A 543 25.92 -17.15 35.57
C VAL A 543 25.88 -18.50 36.30
N PRO A 544 26.36 -19.59 35.69
CA PRO A 544 26.38 -20.91 36.32
C PRO A 544 27.27 -20.95 37.56
N THR A 545 26.85 -21.68 38.60
CA THR A 545 27.57 -21.78 39.89
C THR A 545 27.52 -23.19 40.52
N GLY A 546 27.14 -24.19 39.73
CA GLY A 546 27.02 -25.60 40.09
C GLY A 546 26.21 -26.35 39.03
N GLY A 547 26.63 -27.59 38.74
CA GLY A 547 26.07 -28.42 37.67
C GLY A 547 26.37 -27.89 36.26
N ASP A 548 25.65 -28.43 35.27
CA ASP A 548 25.83 -28.12 33.84
C ASP A 548 24.85 -27.04 33.33
N VAL A 549 24.13 -26.39 34.25
CA VAL A 549 23.13 -25.36 33.93
C VAL A 549 23.71 -24.26 33.06
N SER A 550 23.00 -23.92 31.99
CA SER A 550 23.23 -22.71 31.20
C SER A 550 21.92 -21.95 31.00
N GLY A 551 21.99 -20.73 30.48
CA GLY A 551 20.78 -19.96 30.23
C GLY A 551 20.93 -18.94 29.12
N LEU A 552 19.85 -18.80 28.36
CA LEU A 552 19.64 -17.73 27.40
C LEU A 552 18.70 -16.71 28.03
N VAL A 553 19.05 -15.44 27.95
CA VAL A 553 18.15 -14.34 28.28
C VAL A 553 17.87 -13.59 27.00
N GLY A 554 16.59 -13.29 26.76
CA GLY A 554 16.17 -12.43 25.67
C GLY A 554 15.19 -11.39 26.16
N GLU A 555 15.41 -10.14 25.76
CA GLU A 555 14.43 -9.07 25.91
C GLU A 555 13.21 -9.35 25.02
N THR A 556 12.06 -9.64 25.61
CA THR A 556 10.81 -9.99 24.90
C THR A 556 9.84 -8.82 24.79
N GLN A 557 10.05 -7.75 25.57
CA GLN A 557 9.42 -6.46 25.36
C GLN A 557 10.42 -5.35 25.71
N HIS A 558 10.65 -4.42 24.78
CA HIS A 558 11.59 -3.32 25.00
C HIS A 558 11.02 -2.26 25.95
N GLY A 559 11.80 -1.86 26.96
CA GLY A 559 11.41 -0.80 27.88
C GLY A 559 11.80 0.59 27.37
N GLY A 560 10.92 1.59 27.55
CA GLY A 560 11.21 2.97 27.12
C GLY A 560 10.09 3.59 26.29
N PRO A 561 10.40 4.62 25.47
CA PRO A 561 9.48 5.14 24.46
C PRO A 561 8.93 4.03 23.57
N ASN A 562 7.67 4.15 23.17
CA ASN A 562 7.08 3.26 22.18
C ASN A 562 7.70 3.54 20.80
N GLY A 563 7.97 2.50 20.02
CA GLY A 563 8.60 2.59 18.70
C GLY A 563 7.65 2.90 17.54
N ASN A 564 6.39 3.28 17.80
CA ASN A 564 5.37 3.45 16.76
C ASN A 564 5.69 4.53 15.70
N HIS A 565 6.65 5.42 15.99
CA HIS A 565 7.09 6.46 15.06
C HIS A 565 8.17 6.01 14.05
N GLY A 566 8.82 4.86 14.28
CA GLY A 566 9.99 4.43 13.52
C GLY A 566 11.18 5.37 13.67
N ALA A 567 12.21 5.15 12.85
CA ALA A 567 13.28 6.12 12.63
C ALA A 567 12.83 7.12 11.55
N VAL A 568 12.76 8.40 11.88
CA VAL A 568 12.27 9.46 10.99
C VAL A 568 13.44 10.18 10.34
N SER A 569 13.33 10.47 9.04
CA SER A 569 14.25 11.35 8.35
C SER A 569 13.57 12.23 7.31
N ALA A 570 14.08 13.44 7.15
CA ALA A 570 13.79 14.34 6.03
C ALA A 570 14.09 13.65 4.69
N THR A 571 13.20 13.85 3.71
CA THR A 571 13.36 13.39 2.32
C THR A 571 13.88 14.49 1.40
N GLY A 572 13.69 15.77 1.76
CA GLY A 572 13.84 16.88 0.82
C GLY A 572 12.75 16.97 -0.26
N ASN A 573 11.75 16.07 -0.21
CA ASN A 573 10.55 16.09 -1.05
C ASN A 573 9.42 16.79 -0.28
N ASP A 574 8.69 17.70 -0.93
CA ASP A 574 7.51 18.32 -0.36
C ASP A 574 6.26 17.56 -0.82
N ALA A 575 5.28 17.37 0.08
CA ALA A 575 4.04 16.72 -0.33
C ALA A 575 3.32 17.55 -1.41
N PRO A 576 2.63 16.90 -2.37
CA PRO A 576 2.00 17.59 -3.48
C PRO A 576 0.85 18.50 -3.03
N SER A 577 0.32 19.28 -3.98
CA SER A 577 -0.93 20.03 -3.82
C SER A 577 -1.99 19.50 -4.78
N VAL A 578 -3.24 19.45 -4.33
CA VAL A 578 -4.37 19.04 -5.16
C VAL A 578 -5.64 19.76 -4.73
N ASP A 579 -6.42 20.20 -5.70
CA ASP A 579 -7.71 20.86 -5.53
C ASP A 579 -8.80 20.04 -6.24
N ALA A 580 -9.87 19.75 -5.51
CA ALA A 580 -11.09 19.17 -6.04
C ALA A 580 -11.99 20.28 -6.64
N PRO A 581 -12.89 19.95 -7.59
CA PRO A 581 -13.77 20.95 -8.17
C PRO A 581 -14.85 21.37 -7.16
N ALA A 582 -15.53 22.49 -7.43
CA ALA A 582 -16.51 23.06 -6.50
C ALA A 582 -17.70 22.12 -6.20
N ASP A 583 -18.34 22.29 -5.03
CA ASP A 583 -19.58 21.59 -4.69
C ASP A 583 -20.71 21.87 -5.71
N LYS A 584 -21.44 20.82 -6.11
CA LYS A 584 -22.56 20.92 -7.07
C LYS A 584 -23.77 20.10 -6.67
N ARG A 585 -24.87 20.33 -7.39
CA ARG A 585 -26.05 19.47 -7.38
C ARG A 585 -26.07 18.60 -8.63
N LEU A 586 -26.33 17.31 -8.44
CA LEU A 586 -26.46 16.35 -9.53
C LEU A 586 -27.89 15.81 -9.65
N PRO A 587 -28.41 15.63 -10.88
CA PRO A 587 -29.64 14.88 -11.10
C PRO A 587 -29.43 13.38 -10.81
N VAL A 588 -30.52 12.67 -10.53
CA VAL A 588 -30.47 11.21 -10.34
C VAL A 588 -30.19 10.49 -11.66
N GLN A 589 -29.63 9.29 -11.60
CA GLN A 589 -29.47 8.38 -12.76
C GLN A 589 -28.79 9.02 -13.98
N THR A 590 -27.89 9.98 -13.76
CA THR A 590 -27.20 10.72 -14.82
C THR A 590 -25.69 10.63 -14.61
N PRO A 591 -24.92 10.16 -15.60
CA PRO A 591 -23.45 10.16 -15.56
C PRO A 591 -22.86 11.55 -15.27
N PHE A 592 -21.68 11.56 -14.66
CA PHE A 592 -20.94 12.79 -14.39
C PHE A 592 -19.43 12.58 -14.44
N THR A 593 -18.68 13.66 -14.65
CA THR A 593 -17.21 13.64 -14.67
C THR A 593 -16.67 14.63 -13.65
N LEU A 594 -15.70 14.21 -12.85
CA LEU A 594 -14.94 15.06 -11.94
C LEU A 594 -13.52 15.21 -12.49
N GLU A 595 -12.97 16.41 -12.36
CA GLU A 595 -11.62 16.76 -12.78
C GLU A 595 -10.97 17.54 -11.65
N ALA A 596 -9.76 17.14 -11.25
CA ALA A 596 -8.95 17.82 -10.26
C ALA A 596 -7.87 18.66 -10.95
N SER A 597 -7.25 19.54 -10.18
CA SER A 597 -5.96 20.15 -10.54
C SER A 597 -4.97 19.86 -9.43
N GLY A 598 -3.75 19.45 -9.77
CA GLY A 598 -2.68 19.30 -8.80
C GLY A 598 -1.36 19.82 -9.34
N SER A 599 -0.44 20.13 -8.43
CA SER A 599 0.93 20.49 -8.77
C SER A 599 1.89 20.00 -7.70
N ASP A 600 3.09 19.69 -8.14
CA ASP A 600 4.23 19.28 -7.34
C ASP A 600 5.47 20.05 -7.80
N ASP A 601 6.45 20.23 -6.91
CA ASP A 601 7.64 21.03 -7.21
C ASP A 601 8.69 20.26 -8.02
N GLN A 602 8.67 18.93 -7.98
CA GLN A 602 9.72 18.08 -8.58
C GLN A 602 9.19 16.88 -9.37
N ASP A 603 7.95 16.45 -9.13
CA ASP A 603 7.48 15.13 -9.56
C ASP A 603 6.22 15.14 -10.43
N ALA A 604 6.10 14.11 -11.29
CA ALA A 604 4.85 13.84 -12.00
C ALA A 604 3.81 13.26 -11.04
N LEU A 605 2.56 13.71 -11.16
CA LEU A 605 1.48 13.27 -10.28
C LEU A 605 0.65 12.16 -10.92
N THR A 606 0.24 11.21 -10.09
CA THR A 606 -0.88 10.32 -10.39
C THR A 606 -2.06 10.58 -9.45
N TYR A 607 -3.26 10.25 -9.92
CA TYR A 607 -4.51 10.56 -9.24
C TYR A 607 -5.37 9.32 -9.01
N SER A 608 -6.06 9.28 -7.86
CA SER A 608 -7.21 8.41 -7.63
C SER A 608 -8.41 9.23 -7.18
N TRP A 609 -9.58 8.87 -7.69
CA TRP A 609 -10.86 9.42 -7.23
C TRP A 609 -11.63 8.34 -6.46
N GLU A 610 -11.96 8.61 -5.21
CA GLU A 610 -12.62 7.68 -4.29
C GLU A 610 -13.94 8.27 -3.80
N GLN A 611 -15.00 7.46 -3.72
CA GLN A 611 -16.17 7.89 -2.95
C GLN A 611 -15.87 7.71 -1.46
N ASN A 612 -16.02 8.77 -0.69
CA ASN A 612 -15.64 8.85 0.70
C ASN A 612 -16.84 8.70 1.67
N ASP A 613 -17.98 8.23 1.15
CA ASP A 613 -19.20 7.97 1.90
C ASP A 613 -19.12 6.64 2.63
N ARG A 614 -18.99 6.72 3.94
CA ARG A 614 -18.95 5.53 4.78
C ARG A 614 -20.29 4.80 4.80
N GLY A 615 -20.23 3.47 4.87
CA GLY A 615 -21.36 2.58 5.08
C GLY A 615 -22.14 2.85 6.38
N LYS A 616 -23.32 2.21 6.48
CA LYS A 616 -24.16 2.25 7.70
C LYS A 616 -23.68 1.24 8.74
N ALA A 617 -24.47 0.94 9.77
CA ALA A 617 -24.11 -0.09 10.74
C ALA A 617 -23.95 -1.47 10.05
N SER A 618 -24.89 -1.82 9.17
CA SER A 618 -24.80 -3.01 8.31
C SER A 618 -24.28 -2.64 6.93
N GLY A 619 -23.51 -3.56 6.33
CA GLY A 619 -23.10 -3.47 4.93
C GLY A 619 -24.26 -3.61 3.95
N VAL A 620 -23.96 -3.37 2.67
CA VAL A 620 -24.92 -3.41 1.56
C VAL A 620 -24.42 -4.40 0.52
N ALA A 621 -25.15 -5.52 0.36
CA ALA A 621 -24.88 -6.48 -0.70
C ALA A 621 -24.79 -5.80 -2.08
N LEU A 622 -23.78 -6.17 -2.87
CA LEU A 622 -23.39 -5.50 -4.11
C LEU A 622 -24.57 -5.39 -5.08
N PHE A 623 -25.26 -6.51 -5.31
CA PHE A 623 -26.38 -6.62 -6.27
C PHE A 623 -27.72 -6.11 -5.76
N LYS A 624 -27.76 -5.43 -4.60
CA LYS A 624 -28.99 -4.82 -4.09
C LYS A 624 -29.36 -3.61 -4.95
N PRO A 625 -30.56 -3.58 -5.57
CA PRO A 625 -30.98 -2.47 -6.44
C PRO A 625 -31.28 -1.18 -5.66
N LYS A 626 -31.56 -1.28 -4.36
CA LYS A 626 -31.88 -0.13 -3.50
C LYS A 626 -30.71 0.16 -2.55
N LYS A 627 -29.83 1.07 -2.98
CA LYS A 627 -28.69 1.58 -2.21
C LYS A 627 -29.04 2.95 -1.63
N LEU A 628 -29.28 2.99 -0.32
CA LEU A 628 -29.80 4.19 0.38
C LEU A 628 -28.68 5.16 0.83
N ALA A 629 -27.49 4.64 1.07
CA ALA A 629 -26.32 5.34 1.59
C ALA A 629 -25.07 4.46 1.37
N GLY A 630 -23.90 4.97 1.75
CA GLY A 630 -22.64 4.27 1.60
C GLY A 630 -22.04 4.44 0.21
N PRO A 631 -20.97 3.69 -0.08
CA PRO A 631 -20.27 3.78 -1.34
C PRO A 631 -21.09 3.12 -2.47
N LEU A 632 -21.14 3.81 -3.60
CA LEU A 632 -21.84 3.45 -4.82
C LEU A 632 -20.87 3.20 -5.97
N PHE A 633 -19.68 3.80 -5.93
CA PHE A 633 -18.66 3.73 -6.95
C PHE A 633 -17.38 3.11 -6.37
N ARG A 634 -16.83 2.11 -7.06
CA ARG A 634 -15.49 1.57 -6.80
C ARG A 634 -14.40 2.61 -7.08
N ILE A 635 -13.15 2.34 -6.77
CA ILE A 635 -12.06 3.32 -6.90
C ILE A 635 -11.53 3.36 -8.35
N PHE A 636 -11.34 2.21 -8.98
CA PHE A 636 -11.01 2.15 -10.39
C PHE A 636 -12.23 1.78 -11.22
N GLY A 637 -12.50 2.55 -12.27
CA GLY A 637 -13.61 2.34 -13.20
C GLY A 637 -13.58 1.01 -13.96
N ARG A 638 -12.46 0.28 -13.85
CA ARG A 638 -12.17 -0.96 -14.57
C ARG A 638 -12.05 -2.12 -13.60
N TYR A 639 -12.32 -3.31 -14.11
CA TYR A 639 -12.12 -4.55 -13.37
C TYR A 639 -10.64 -4.93 -13.49
N ALA A 640 -9.95 -5.15 -12.35
CA ALA A 640 -8.60 -5.71 -12.37
C ALA A 640 -8.66 -7.14 -12.91
N ASN A 641 -8.08 -7.36 -14.09
CA ASN A 641 -8.10 -8.66 -14.75
C ASN A 641 -6.85 -9.47 -14.39
N VAL A 642 -6.62 -9.60 -13.08
CA VAL A 642 -5.53 -10.41 -12.55
C VAL A 642 -5.89 -11.89 -12.71
N THR A 643 -5.06 -12.63 -13.45
CA THR A 643 -5.17 -14.09 -13.55
C THR A 643 -4.55 -14.72 -12.31
N PRO A 644 -4.97 -15.91 -11.88
CA PRO A 644 -4.39 -16.44 -10.65
C PRO A 644 -2.90 -16.84 -10.76
N ALA A 645 -2.28 -16.94 -11.96
CA ALA A 645 -0.82 -17.19 -12.05
C ALA A 645 -0.10 -15.85 -11.95
N GLY A 646 -0.74 -14.80 -12.46
CA GLY A 646 -0.31 -13.43 -12.20
C GLY A 646 -0.26 -13.09 -10.71
N THR A 647 -1.02 -13.77 -9.86
CA THR A 647 -0.96 -13.54 -8.41
C THR A 647 0.26 -14.16 -7.75
N LEU A 648 0.86 -15.18 -8.37
CA LEU A 648 2.14 -15.76 -7.92
C LEU A 648 3.34 -14.92 -8.32
N GLN A 649 3.11 -13.79 -8.99
CA GLN A 649 4.16 -12.85 -9.35
C GLN A 649 4.01 -11.56 -8.59
N TYR A 650 5.15 -10.97 -8.25
CA TYR A 650 5.14 -9.64 -7.71
C TYR A 650 4.68 -8.69 -8.78
N GLU A 651 3.85 -7.76 -8.36
CA GLU A 651 3.19 -6.78 -9.22
C GLU A 651 2.23 -7.48 -10.17
N SER A 652 1.11 -7.96 -9.63
CA SER A 652 0.24 -8.81 -10.43
C SER A 652 -0.23 -8.13 -11.71
N PRO A 653 -0.16 -8.86 -12.81
CA PRO A 653 -0.67 -8.40 -14.08
C PRO A 653 -2.13 -7.98 -14.14
N GLY A 654 -2.40 -6.88 -14.84
CA GLY A 654 -3.78 -6.42 -14.99
C GLY A 654 -4.38 -5.88 -13.69
N GLN A 655 -3.56 -5.66 -12.65
CA GLN A 655 -3.86 -4.77 -11.54
C GLN A 655 -4.20 -3.37 -12.09
N ASN A 656 -5.11 -2.69 -11.42
CA ASN A 656 -5.30 -1.28 -11.65
C ASN A 656 -4.22 -0.47 -10.92
N HIS A 657 -3.77 0.60 -11.55
CA HIS A 657 -2.89 1.58 -10.95
C HIS A 657 -3.50 2.98 -11.12
N THR A 658 -3.03 3.92 -10.32
CA THR A 658 -3.31 5.35 -10.53
C THR A 658 -2.68 5.82 -11.84
N SER A 659 -3.30 6.83 -12.44
CA SER A 659 -2.85 7.42 -13.71
C SER A 659 -2.58 8.91 -13.55
N ASP A 660 -1.87 9.49 -14.50
CA ASP A 660 -1.65 10.93 -14.63
C ASP A 660 -2.92 11.71 -15.01
N ASP A 661 -3.97 11.04 -15.48
CA ASP A 661 -5.27 11.66 -15.74
C ASP A 661 -5.95 12.10 -14.43
N PRO A 662 -6.12 13.42 -14.18
CA PRO A 662 -6.81 13.92 -12.99
C PRO A 662 -8.34 13.81 -13.12
N THR A 663 -8.84 13.29 -14.24
CA THR A 663 -10.25 13.19 -14.58
C THR A 663 -10.79 11.79 -14.35
N ARG A 664 -11.98 11.69 -13.77
CA ARG A 664 -12.72 10.42 -13.69
C ARG A 664 -14.19 10.61 -14.02
N THR A 665 -14.69 9.74 -14.91
CA THR A 665 -16.12 9.61 -15.23
C THR A 665 -16.76 8.55 -14.33
N PHE A 666 -17.97 8.83 -13.87
CA PHE A 666 -18.79 7.97 -13.02
C PHE A 666 -20.15 7.69 -13.68
N PRO A 667 -20.43 6.44 -14.09
CA PRO A 667 -19.50 5.31 -14.26
C PRO A 667 -18.39 5.59 -15.28
N ASP A 668 -17.38 4.71 -15.37
CA ASP A 668 -16.33 4.78 -16.40
C ASP A 668 -16.92 5.06 -17.80
N ILE A 669 -16.28 5.91 -18.59
CA ILE A 669 -16.81 6.34 -19.89
C ILE A 669 -17.06 5.15 -20.84
N LYS A 670 -16.22 4.11 -20.82
CA LYS A 670 -16.44 2.89 -21.62
C LYS A 670 -17.70 2.15 -21.15
N GLN A 671 -18.00 2.19 -19.86
CA GLN A 671 -19.21 1.61 -19.30
C GLN A 671 -20.47 2.40 -19.71
N VAL A 672 -20.39 3.73 -19.72
CA VAL A 672 -21.47 4.61 -20.22
C VAL A 672 -21.75 4.35 -21.69
N LEU A 673 -20.71 4.32 -22.53
CA LEU A 673 -20.83 4.07 -23.98
C LEU A 673 -21.37 2.67 -24.30
N ALA A 674 -21.02 1.67 -23.49
CA ALA A 674 -21.54 0.30 -23.62
C ALA A 674 -22.97 0.12 -23.08
N GLY A 675 -23.59 1.18 -22.54
CA GLY A 675 -24.93 1.11 -21.92
C GLY A 675 -24.98 0.24 -20.67
N ASN A 676 -23.84 -0.13 -20.07
CA ASN A 676 -23.77 -1.02 -18.91
C ASN A 676 -23.91 -0.25 -17.60
N THR A 677 -24.94 0.58 -17.49
CA THR A 677 -25.19 1.45 -16.34
C THR A 677 -26.66 1.38 -15.93
N ASN A 678 -26.99 2.00 -14.80
CA ASN A 678 -28.38 2.26 -14.40
C ASN A 678 -28.88 3.65 -14.84
N ALA A 679 -28.19 4.33 -15.77
CA ALA A 679 -28.63 5.61 -16.32
C ALA A 679 -29.95 5.45 -17.09
N GLY A 680 -30.82 6.47 -17.04
CA GLY A 680 -32.10 6.44 -17.75
C GLY A 680 -33.19 5.58 -17.09
N SER A 681 -32.90 4.30 -16.83
CA SER A 681 -33.87 3.29 -16.37
C SER A 681 -33.89 3.07 -14.85
N GLY A 682 -32.82 3.46 -14.15
CA GLY A 682 -32.61 3.13 -12.75
C GLY A 682 -32.32 1.65 -12.48
N LYS A 683 -32.07 0.86 -13.53
CA LYS A 683 -31.82 -0.58 -13.47
C LYS A 683 -30.62 -0.93 -14.34
N CYS A 684 -29.81 -1.89 -13.89
CA CYS A 684 -28.82 -2.51 -14.77
C CYS A 684 -29.53 -3.40 -15.81
N ALA A 685 -29.00 -3.44 -17.03
CA ALA A 685 -29.42 -4.41 -18.03
C ALA A 685 -29.21 -5.85 -17.51
N GLU A 686 -30.08 -6.78 -17.93
CA GLU A 686 -29.93 -8.20 -17.59
C GLU A 686 -28.59 -8.71 -18.12
N SER A 687 -27.65 -8.92 -17.20
CA SER A 687 -26.27 -9.27 -17.49
C SER A 687 -25.76 -10.28 -16.47
N LYS A 688 -24.76 -11.07 -16.86
CA LYS A 688 -24.10 -12.08 -16.02
C LYS A 688 -22.63 -11.72 -15.82
N GLY A 689 -22.04 -12.29 -14.76
CA GLY A 689 -20.60 -12.14 -14.46
C GLY A 689 -20.15 -10.68 -14.35
N ARG A 690 -18.98 -10.38 -14.92
CA ARG A 690 -18.29 -9.09 -14.80
C ARG A 690 -19.12 -7.88 -15.25
N ARG A 691 -19.97 -8.01 -16.28
CA ARG A 691 -20.84 -6.90 -16.72
C ARG A 691 -21.85 -6.52 -15.65
N LYS A 692 -22.43 -7.51 -14.96
CA LYS A 692 -23.33 -7.28 -13.83
C LYS A 692 -22.59 -6.62 -12.68
N THR A 693 -21.43 -7.15 -12.27
CA THR A 693 -20.58 -6.56 -11.22
C THR A 693 -20.28 -5.10 -11.50
N ALA A 694 -19.77 -4.77 -12.70
CA ALA A 694 -19.43 -3.42 -13.10
C ALA A 694 -20.61 -2.43 -12.98
N CYS A 695 -21.82 -2.82 -13.39
CA CYS A 695 -22.99 -1.95 -13.27
C CYS A 695 -23.42 -1.69 -11.82
N TYR A 696 -23.33 -2.69 -10.95
CA TYR A 696 -23.72 -2.56 -9.53
C TYR A 696 -22.61 -1.96 -8.63
N SER A 697 -21.36 -1.97 -9.09
CA SER A 697 -20.20 -1.35 -8.41
C SER A 697 -19.91 0.09 -8.88
N GLU A 698 -20.62 0.57 -9.90
CA GLU A 698 -20.60 1.93 -10.42
C GLU A 698 -22.04 2.44 -10.53
N TRP A 699 -22.70 2.57 -9.38
CA TRP A 699 -24.15 2.76 -9.31
C TRP A 699 -24.54 4.23 -9.21
N LEU A 700 -25.19 4.78 -10.24
CA LEU A 700 -25.69 6.15 -10.18
C LEU A 700 -26.78 6.30 -9.10
N PRO A 701 -26.76 7.39 -8.31
CA PRO A 701 -27.75 7.60 -7.25
C PRO A 701 -29.16 7.70 -7.85
N THR A 702 -30.11 7.00 -7.23
CA THR A 702 -31.54 7.09 -7.57
C THR A 702 -32.26 8.05 -6.62
N ALA A 703 -33.54 8.34 -6.87
CA ALA A 703 -34.34 9.18 -5.96
C ALA A 703 -34.46 8.60 -4.53
N ASP A 704 -34.22 7.30 -4.36
CA ASP A 704 -34.18 6.62 -3.07
C ASP A 704 -32.92 6.93 -2.24
N PHE A 705 -31.84 7.43 -2.84
CA PHE A 705 -30.61 7.73 -2.12
C PHE A 705 -30.83 8.84 -1.08
N VAL A 706 -30.58 8.55 0.20
CA VAL A 706 -30.75 9.48 1.31
C VAL A 706 -29.43 9.93 1.94
N GLY A 707 -28.33 9.23 1.69
CA GLY A 707 -27.04 9.48 2.34
C GLY A 707 -27.00 8.97 3.79
N ARG A 708 -25.81 8.91 4.39
CA ARG A 708 -25.63 8.37 5.75
C ARG A 708 -26.39 9.19 6.80
N LYS A 709 -26.45 10.52 6.63
CA LYS A 709 -27.09 11.47 7.56
C LYS A 709 -28.46 11.97 7.10
N GLY A 710 -29.02 11.45 6.01
CA GLY A 710 -30.28 11.94 5.44
C GLY A 710 -30.16 13.25 4.67
N ASP A 711 -28.94 13.67 4.32
CA ASP A 711 -28.61 14.92 3.65
C ASP A 711 -28.53 14.81 2.11
N ARG A 712 -28.66 13.59 1.56
CA ARG A 712 -28.56 13.29 0.12
C ARG A 712 -27.26 13.78 -0.50
N LYS A 713 -26.17 13.74 0.27
CA LYS A 713 -24.84 14.10 -0.20
C LYS A 713 -24.04 12.85 -0.56
N LEU A 714 -23.30 12.96 -1.65
CA LEU A 714 -22.18 12.11 -1.98
C LEU A 714 -20.91 12.92 -1.71
N HIS A 715 -19.92 12.31 -1.10
CA HIS A 715 -18.63 12.91 -0.81
C HIS A 715 -17.59 12.17 -1.65
N PHE A 716 -16.92 12.86 -2.56
CA PHE A 716 -15.80 12.32 -3.32
C PHE A 716 -14.51 12.95 -2.84
N ARG A 717 -13.43 12.20 -2.98
CA ARG A 717 -12.08 12.62 -2.63
C ARG A 717 -11.17 12.32 -3.80
N VAL A 718 -10.36 13.30 -4.19
CA VAL A 718 -9.19 13.07 -5.03
C VAL A 718 -7.97 12.90 -4.15
N THR A 719 -7.11 11.94 -4.47
CA THR A 719 -5.78 11.78 -3.88
C THR A 719 -4.74 11.90 -4.98
N ALA A 720 -3.80 12.83 -4.84
CA ALA A 720 -2.62 12.97 -5.69
C ALA A 720 -1.40 12.33 -5.03
N ARG A 721 -0.54 11.70 -5.83
CA ARG A 721 0.70 11.01 -5.41
C ARG A 721 1.86 11.45 -6.28
N ASP A 722 3.01 11.74 -5.66
CA ASP A 722 4.25 12.08 -6.37
C ASP A 722 5.12 10.85 -6.71
N HIS A 723 4.91 9.73 -6.02
CA HIS A 723 5.73 8.51 -6.12
C HIS A 723 7.25 8.77 -5.91
N PHE A 724 7.61 9.72 -5.05
CA PHE A 724 9.01 9.97 -4.73
C PHE A 724 9.65 8.72 -4.12
N ALA A 725 10.72 8.21 -4.74
CA ALA A 725 11.29 6.90 -4.43
C ALA A 725 11.84 6.77 -2.99
N GLU A 726 12.18 7.90 -2.34
CA GLU A 726 12.68 7.93 -0.96
C GLU A 726 11.66 8.37 0.09
N GLY A 727 10.39 8.49 -0.29
CA GLY A 727 9.30 8.82 0.61
C GLY A 727 8.21 9.56 -0.14
N GLY A 728 7.28 8.78 -0.69
CA GLY A 728 6.18 9.32 -1.48
C GLY A 728 5.29 10.25 -0.66
N GLY A 729 4.98 11.40 -1.22
CA GLY A 729 4.02 12.36 -0.71
C GLY A 729 2.63 12.09 -1.27
N THR A 730 1.63 12.27 -0.41
CA THR A 730 0.22 12.25 -0.83
C THR A 730 -0.50 13.50 -0.35
N ALA A 731 -1.40 14.00 -1.21
CA ALA A 731 -2.31 15.09 -0.89
C ALA A 731 -3.72 14.73 -1.32
N HIS A 732 -4.73 15.31 -0.68
CA HIS A 732 -6.11 15.05 -1.02
C HIS A 732 -7.00 16.26 -0.79
N ASP A 733 -8.07 16.34 -1.58
CA ASP A 733 -9.15 17.31 -1.40
C ASP A 733 -10.52 16.66 -1.66
N ASP A 734 -11.58 17.25 -1.11
CA ASP A 734 -12.94 16.73 -1.12
C ASP A 734 -13.89 17.59 -1.97
N VAL A 735 -14.78 16.94 -2.72
CA VAL A 735 -15.94 17.58 -3.35
C VAL A 735 -17.24 16.95 -2.85
N THR A 736 -18.24 17.78 -2.55
CA THR A 736 -19.57 17.34 -2.15
C THR A 736 -20.58 17.52 -3.28
N LEU A 737 -21.22 16.42 -3.66
CA LEU A 737 -22.27 16.39 -4.67
C LEU A 737 -23.63 16.14 -4.01
N THR A 738 -24.54 17.11 -4.10
CA THR A 738 -25.89 16.99 -3.53
C THR A 738 -26.85 16.42 -4.56
N VAL A 739 -27.41 15.25 -4.27
CA VAL A 739 -28.37 14.57 -5.15
C VAL A 739 -29.70 15.34 -5.18
N ALA A 740 -30.19 15.66 -6.38
CA ALA A 740 -31.47 16.32 -6.62
C ALA A 740 -32.55 15.27 -6.96
N PRO A 741 -33.32 14.75 -5.98
CA PRO A 741 -34.20 13.59 -6.20
C PRO A 741 -35.41 13.84 -7.11
N LYS A 742 -35.63 15.10 -7.51
CA LYS A 742 -36.74 15.54 -8.38
C LYS A 742 -36.26 15.99 -9.77
N ALA A 743 -35.04 15.63 -10.16
CA ALA A 743 -34.45 15.97 -11.45
C ALA A 743 -33.62 14.80 -11.96
N GLY A 744 -33.63 14.60 -13.28
CA GLY A 744 -32.98 13.49 -13.94
C GLY A 744 -33.93 12.35 -14.29
N PRO A 745 -33.47 11.42 -15.14
CA PRO A 745 -32.16 11.43 -15.80
C PRO A 745 -32.10 12.44 -16.96
N LEU A 746 -30.94 13.08 -17.19
CA LEU A 746 -30.64 13.66 -18.51
C LEU A 746 -30.43 12.47 -19.46
N PHE A 747 -31.09 12.45 -20.62
CA PHE A 747 -31.04 11.30 -21.52
C PHE A 747 -31.12 11.72 -22.99
N VAL A 748 -30.14 11.36 -23.80
CA VAL A 748 -30.13 11.69 -25.23
C VAL A 748 -31.07 10.73 -25.98
N THR A 749 -32.00 11.28 -26.77
CA THR A 749 -33.00 10.49 -27.51
C THR A 749 -32.66 10.34 -28.99
N SER A 750 -31.81 11.21 -29.54
CA SER A 750 -31.31 11.06 -30.91
C SER A 750 -30.20 10.01 -30.97
N PHE A 751 -30.11 9.26 -32.08
CA PHE A 751 -29.03 8.31 -32.31
C PHE A 751 -28.95 7.20 -31.24
N GLY A 752 -30.13 6.73 -30.83
CA GLY A 752 -30.30 5.72 -29.78
C GLY A 752 -30.14 4.29 -30.29
N GLU A 753 -30.32 4.06 -31.58
CA GLU A 753 -30.37 2.73 -32.20
C GLU A 753 -29.30 2.56 -33.29
N PRO A 754 -28.78 1.35 -33.51
CA PRO A 754 -27.80 1.11 -34.57
C PRO A 754 -28.35 1.41 -35.98
N GLY A 755 -27.48 1.93 -36.86
CA GLY A 755 -27.80 2.15 -38.27
C GLY A 755 -28.43 3.51 -38.60
N GLU A 756 -28.56 4.39 -37.61
CA GLU A 756 -28.90 5.80 -37.86
C GLU A 756 -27.75 6.52 -38.60
N ALA A 757 -28.08 7.49 -39.46
CA ALA A 757 -27.11 8.18 -40.30
C ALA A 757 -27.51 9.64 -40.59
N VAL A 758 -26.51 10.49 -40.77
CA VAL A 758 -26.65 11.92 -41.14
C VAL A 758 -25.67 12.28 -42.25
N ARG A 759 -25.92 13.41 -42.92
CA ARG A 759 -25.03 13.95 -43.95
C ARG A 759 -24.27 15.16 -43.41
N GLY A 760 -22.98 15.23 -43.70
CA GLY A 760 -22.12 16.37 -43.40
C GLY A 760 -22.68 17.67 -43.97
N THR A 761 -22.34 18.80 -43.35
CA THR A 761 -22.84 20.16 -43.64
C THR A 761 -24.33 20.39 -43.44
N ARG A 762 -25.14 19.34 -43.25
CA ARG A 762 -26.58 19.48 -43.03
C ARG A 762 -26.86 19.90 -41.58
N THR A 763 -27.79 20.83 -41.41
CA THR A 763 -28.33 21.18 -40.10
C THR A 763 -29.54 20.31 -39.76
N GLN A 764 -29.53 19.66 -38.59
CA GLN A 764 -30.62 18.80 -38.11
C GLN A 764 -30.78 18.93 -36.58
N PRO A 765 -31.97 18.64 -36.02
CA PRO A 765 -32.17 18.66 -34.58
C PRO A 765 -31.55 17.45 -33.89
N VAL A 766 -30.84 17.71 -32.80
CA VAL A 766 -30.48 16.73 -31.75
C VAL A 766 -31.46 16.90 -30.60
N GLY A 767 -31.98 15.79 -30.05
CA GLY A 767 -32.99 15.76 -29.00
C GLY A 767 -32.55 15.02 -27.74
N TRP A 768 -33.07 15.45 -26.58
CA TRP A 768 -32.84 14.82 -25.28
C TRP A 768 -34.01 15.06 -24.31
N LEU A 769 -34.16 14.18 -23.32
CA LEU A 769 -35.07 14.36 -22.20
C LEU A 769 -34.43 15.26 -21.14
N VAL A 770 -35.04 16.42 -20.88
CA VAL A 770 -34.56 17.40 -19.90
C VAL A 770 -34.79 16.93 -18.46
N ASN A 771 -35.96 16.36 -18.16
CA ASN A 771 -36.33 15.83 -16.84
C ASN A 771 -35.98 16.74 -15.65
N GLY A 772 -36.19 18.05 -15.79
CA GLY A 772 -35.95 19.04 -14.74
C GLY A 772 -34.47 19.37 -14.47
N THR A 773 -33.54 18.91 -15.32
CA THR A 773 -32.11 19.27 -15.25
C THR A 773 -31.81 20.72 -15.65
N ASN A 774 -32.78 21.39 -16.28
CA ASN A 774 -32.70 22.78 -16.72
C ASN A 774 -32.93 23.84 -15.64
N ARG A 775 -33.15 23.43 -14.39
CA ARG A 775 -33.34 24.35 -13.27
C ARG A 775 -32.07 25.19 -13.03
N PRO A 776 -32.17 26.44 -12.54
CA PRO A 776 -31.02 27.28 -12.23
C PRO A 776 -29.99 26.63 -11.29
N ALA A 777 -30.44 25.79 -10.36
CA ALA A 777 -29.58 25.08 -9.42
C ALA A 777 -28.87 23.85 -10.03
N LEU A 778 -29.16 23.50 -11.30
CA LEU A 778 -28.57 22.39 -12.05
C LEU A 778 -27.85 22.95 -13.28
N ALA A 779 -28.45 22.90 -14.48
CA ALA A 779 -27.85 23.46 -15.69
C ALA A 779 -28.91 23.99 -16.68
N PRO A 780 -29.20 25.31 -16.68
CA PRO A 780 -30.11 25.95 -17.65
C PRO A 780 -29.65 25.84 -19.11
N ARG A 781 -28.37 25.53 -19.32
CA ARG A 781 -27.74 25.42 -20.63
C ARG A 781 -26.92 24.14 -20.71
N VAL A 782 -26.83 23.61 -21.92
CA VAL A 782 -26.02 22.43 -22.25
C VAL A 782 -25.10 22.75 -23.43
N ARG A 783 -23.98 22.04 -23.50
CA ARG A 783 -23.09 21.97 -24.65
C ARG A 783 -23.34 20.65 -25.36
N ILE A 784 -23.19 20.63 -26.69
CA ILE A 784 -23.29 19.42 -27.52
C ILE A 784 -21.94 19.21 -28.20
N THR A 785 -21.30 18.09 -27.90
CA THR A 785 -20.03 17.66 -28.50
C THR A 785 -20.21 16.36 -29.29
N LEU A 786 -19.36 16.19 -30.29
CA LEU A 786 -19.33 15.04 -31.19
C LEU A 786 -17.99 14.32 -31.06
N SER A 787 -18.09 13.00 -30.95
CA SER A 787 -17.02 12.05 -31.17
C SER A 787 -17.15 11.47 -32.58
N THR A 788 -16.02 11.21 -33.23
CA THR A 788 -15.93 10.48 -34.50
C THR A 788 -15.21 9.14 -34.36
N ASP A 789 -14.81 8.77 -33.14
CA ASP A 789 -13.95 7.63 -32.82
C ASP A 789 -14.58 6.62 -31.84
N GLY A 790 -15.92 6.60 -31.76
CA GLY A 790 -16.70 5.70 -30.92
C GLY A 790 -16.83 6.17 -29.47
N GLY A 791 -16.61 7.45 -29.20
CA GLY A 791 -16.69 8.07 -27.88
C GLY A 791 -15.38 8.09 -27.10
N LYS A 792 -14.23 7.83 -27.74
CA LYS A 792 -12.91 7.94 -27.08
C LYS A 792 -12.56 9.40 -26.85
N THR A 793 -12.83 10.27 -27.82
CA THR A 793 -12.66 11.73 -27.73
C THR A 793 -13.95 12.45 -28.14
N PHE A 794 -14.17 13.66 -27.61
CA PHE A 794 -15.37 14.48 -27.87
C PHE A 794 -14.95 15.91 -28.28
N ASP A 795 -14.01 16.00 -29.21
CA ASP A 795 -13.28 17.24 -29.49
C ASP A 795 -14.05 18.21 -30.40
N THR A 796 -15.08 17.73 -31.11
CA THR A 796 -15.86 18.56 -32.01
C THR A 796 -17.06 19.18 -31.29
N VAL A 797 -17.03 20.50 -31.08
CA VAL A 797 -18.17 21.23 -30.52
C VAL A 797 -19.22 21.50 -31.61
N LEU A 798 -20.41 20.92 -31.45
CA LEU A 798 -21.56 21.17 -32.32
C LEU A 798 -22.41 22.35 -31.85
N ALA A 799 -22.49 22.54 -30.53
CA ALA A 799 -23.13 23.71 -29.92
C ALA A 799 -22.44 24.01 -28.58
N GLU A 800 -21.74 25.14 -28.50
CA GLU A 800 -20.96 25.53 -27.32
C GLU A 800 -21.86 25.81 -26.10
N SER A 801 -23.04 26.38 -26.34
CA SER A 801 -24.02 26.66 -25.30
C SER A 801 -25.41 26.87 -25.88
N THR A 802 -26.32 25.94 -25.65
CA THR A 802 -27.74 26.03 -26.00
C THR A 802 -28.63 25.90 -24.77
N LYS A 803 -29.91 26.29 -24.86
CA LYS A 803 -30.86 26.09 -23.77
C LYS A 803 -31.01 24.60 -23.49
N ASN A 804 -31.14 24.24 -22.22
CA ASN A 804 -31.52 22.89 -21.82
C ASN A 804 -33.04 22.73 -21.92
N ASP A 805 -33.60 22.74 -23.13
CA ASP A 805 -35.05 22.67 -23.40
C ASP A 805 -35.45 21.45 -24.25
N GLY A 806 -34.51 20.54 -24.50
CA GLY A 806 -34.77 19.21 -25.03
C GLY A 806 -34.48 19.06 -26.52
N THR A 807 -34.10 20.14 -27.22
CA THR A 807 -33.64 20.05 -28.60
C THR A 807 -32.72 21.20 -28.99
N ALA A 808 -31.78 20.96 -29.91
CA ALA A 808 -31.02 22.00 -30.57
C ALA A 808 -30.67 21.59 -31.99
N ASN A 809 -30.75 22.54 -32.92
CA ASN A 809 -30.24 22.34 -34.27
C ASN A 809 -28.72 22.43 -34.26
N VAL A 810 -28.06 21.40 -34.82
CA VAL A 810 -26.61 21.33 -34.98
C VAL A 810 -26.27 21.15 -36.46
N THR A 811 -25.11 21.63 -36.87
CA THR A 811 -24.58 21.43 -38.22
C THR A 811 -23.50 20.37 -38.16
N TRP A 812 -23.68 19.28 -38.90
CA TRP A 812 -22.71 18.18 -38.91
C TRP A 812 -21.41 18.57 -39.61
N PRO A 813 -20.24 18.25 -39.05
CA PRO A 813 -18.97 18.46 -39.74
C PRO A 813 -18.92 17.63 -41.03
N ASN A 814 -18.17 18.11 -42.03
CA ASN A 814 -18.02 17.39 -43.30
C ASN A 814 -16.93 16.32 -43.18
N VAL A 815 -17.23 15.23 -42.47
CA VAL A 815 -16.31 14.12 -42.19
C VAL A 815 -17.01 12.80 -42.44
N ASP A 816 -16.24 11.76 -42.80
CA ASP A 816 -16.73 10.39 -42.90
C ASP A 816 -16.42 9.62 -41.61
N THR A 817 -17.45 9.10 -40.95
CA THR A 817 -17.28 8.15 -39.83
C THR A 817 -18.52 7.28 -39.65
N LYS A 818 -18.33 6.04 -39.18
CA LYS A 818 -19.39 5.13 -38.77
C LYS A 818 -19.51 4.97 -37.26
N ASN A 819 -18.63 5.66 -36.52
CA ASN A 819 -18.48 5.53 -35.07
C ASN A 819 -18.81 6.86 -34.39
N ALA A 820 -19.79 7.61 -34.91
CA ALA A 820 -20.15 8.89 -34.34
C ALA A 820 -20.92 8.71 -33.02
N ARG A 821 -20.59 9.53 -32.01
CA ARG A 821 -21.33 9.65 -30.75
C ARG A 821 -21.55 11.12 -30.41
N ILE A 822 -22.73 11.46 -29.90
CA ILE A 822 -23.03 12.79 -29.38
C ILE A 822 -23.07 12.77 -27.86
N LYS A 823 -22.48 13.78 -27.23
CA LYS A 823 -22.54 14.03 -25.80
C LYS A 823 -23.26 15.36 -25.56
N VAL A 824 -24.33 15.31 -24.77
CA VAL A 824 -25.03 16.49 -24.25
C VAL A 824 -24.58 16.69 -22.81
N GLU A 825 -23.79 17.73 -22.57
CA GLU A 825 -23.13 17.99 -21.29
C GLU A 825 -23.60 19.30 -20.65
N ALA A 826 -23.72 19.30 -19.33
CA ALA A 826 -24.13 20.49 -18.59
C ALA A 826 -23.10 21.61 -18.66
N VAL A 827 -23.52 22.84 -18.95
CA VAL A 827 -22.64 24.01 -18.82
C VAL A 827 -22.63 24.47 -17.37
N GLY A 828 -21.45 24.45 -16.73
CA GLY A 828 -21.25 24.89 -15.34
C GLY A 828 -21.62 23.85 -14.27
N ASN A 829 -21.77 22.59 -14.67
CA ASN A 829 -22.05 21.43 -13.81
C ASN A 829 -21.36 20.17 -14.38
N TYR A 830 -21.39 19.05 -13.67
CA TYR A 830 -20.57 17.86 -13.98
C TYR A 830 -21.28 16.76 -14.76
N PHE A 831 -22.62 16.85 -14.88
CA PHE A 831 -23.42 15.77 -15.45
C PHE A 831 -23.54 15.87 -16.98
N PHE A 832 -23.68 14.72 -17.63
CA PHE A 832 -23.85 14.62 -19.08
C PHE A 832 -24.68 13.40 -19.46
N ALA A 833 -25.03 13.29 -20.74
CA ALA A 833 -25.60 12.10 -21.35
C ALA A 833 -24.99 11.88 -22.74
N VAL A 834 -24.82 10.61 -23.13
CA VAL A 834 -24.33 10.19 -24.45
C VAL A 834 -25.43 9.39 -25.14
N ASN A 835 -25.50 9.42 -26.46
CA ASN A 835 -26.45 8.63 -27.23
C ASN A 835 -26.16 7.12 -27.18
N GLY A 836 -27.21 6.32 -27.40
CA GLY A 836 -27.22 4.88 -27.15
C GLY A 836 -26.38 4.03 -28.12
N ALA A 837 -26.27 4.42 -29.39
CA ALA A 837 -25.59 3.65 -30.42
C ALA A 837 -24.63 4.48 -31.28
N ASP A 838 -23.70 3.84 -31.98
CA ASP A 838 -22.91 4.51 -33.01
C ASP A 838 -23.81 4.86 -34.20
N PHE A 839 -23.57 6.02 -34.82
CA PHE A 839 -24.26 6.44 -36.04
C PHE A 839 -23.26 6.86 -37.13
N GLU A 840 -23.71 6.90 -38.38
CA GLU A 840 -22.89 7.30 -39.53
C GLU A 840 -23.01 8.80 -39.82
N ILE A 841 -21.88 9.45 -40.10
CA ILE A 841 -21.81 10.76 -40.77
C ILE A 841 -21.15 10.51 -42.13
N SER A 842 -21.86 10.82 -43.20
CA SER A 842 -21.30 10.76 -44.56
C SER A 842 -20.94 12.17 -45.03
N ALA A 843 -19.69 12.38 -45.45
CA ALA A 843 -19.22 13.63 -46.03
C ALA A 843 -19.91 13.90 -47.37
N VAL A 844 -20.10 15.18 -47.68
CA VAL A 844 -20.56 15.68 -48.98
C VAL A 844 -19.33 16.06 -49.79
N GLN A 845 -19.27 15.53 -51.02
CA GLN A 845 -18.24 15.86 -52.01
C GLN A 845 -18.39 17.27 -52.57
#